data_AF-A0A507B363-F1
#
_entry.id   AF-A0A507B363-F1
#
_cell.length_a   1.000
_cell.length_b   1.000
_cell.length_c   1.000
_cell.angle_alpha   90.00
_cell.angle_beta   90.00
_cell.angle_gamma   90.00
#
_symmetry.space_group_name_H-M   'P 1'
#
loop_
_entity.id
_entity.type
_entity.pdbx_description
1 polymer ?
#
loop_
_entity_poly.entity_id
_entity_poly.type
_entity_poly.pdbx_seq_one_letter_code
_entity_poly.pdbx_strand_id
1 'polypeptide(L)'
;MATPQKKPFHLAIIGGGITGVTLAIALQRRNIQCTIYEQSAGFGEIGAGVGLHPNGVRAMEICDPRLVDGFNKIATRNKWPSKDRVWFDFLDGTSTVPAPELKPLFTVDGRGPNEGGGVHRARFLEEMVKLLPGDIAHFNKRLDTIVDDTQGPTGKMLMRFYDGSTAEADAVLGCDGIKSRTREVAVGKDSPQARCKYSHKYAYRGLIPMEDAIEALGAEKAENAQLWMGPDRHVLTFLVNRGATMNLVAFVSDPNEWPNRGSLVQPATKEQALEDFKGFGPNVLNLIDKIKGDFDKWGLFDLADNPVSSFCKGRICLVGDAAHASTPHHGAGAGFCLEDCATLASILDDDSVQSASDLEVAFQSFDANRRERDQWLPQSSRRAANIYEWRSSELGRDYDVIRQDIIDRQAYVWNVDLDKMIAEAREDLAERMTRSREPPTLVPSVPSNVQAVSSPAPRILAHLPPNWHLIYADPSPRSAQIPFPHTTLRSIIIGSPLRSARLLPFTPVTAFHKTKMRWSQLVAAVAALSSSAQAVDPLPFPTSCTGVTATRYQNRVDSGWKMTKLLGGLRQPRTVIWDPLGNMLVLQATRGVSVHTFGADGCVNSSTQIVTNVGLNHGLSLTPDGKTLYASSQTTAWAWDYDAATRKVSNQKVVIRGIGQGIHSTRTMVVVPQAPNIVLVAVGSNNNWDYQSGSPATGRACIKAFDMSKVPAGGYSYNTDGYQMGYGLRNEVGITIDPAGHAWGVENSGDDFRRTVNGQSTDIHIDNPGEELNYLGDPTKPNNNWYGYPTCFTVWGANLIRDAQFKTGDQFVVTPNATFNDASCVGKSVPPRLTLPAHTAPITNAFDKDGANMYVTLHGSWDRQPASGYSVIEIPFTKTAEGLYEPVAKADSQTGFKTIWGAANPGSCQSMGLQQSNCFRLAGLGWDPAGTRLMVTSDNSAEGEIFMLAKK
;
A
#
# COMPACT_ATOMS: atom_id res chain seq x y z
N MET A 1 -24.59 -17.17 -30.70
CA MET A 1 -24.68 -16.40 -29.45
C MET A 1 -25.91 -15.51 -29.54
N ALA A 2 -26.73 -15.44 -28.49
CA ALA A 2 -27.86 -14.52 -28.44
C ALA A 2 -27.35 -13.06 -28.52
N THR A 3 -28.07 -12.18 -29.22
CA THR A 3 -27.73 -10.75 -29.27
C THR A 3 -27.82 -10.16 -27.86
N PRO A 4 -26.79 -9.45 -27.37
CA PRO A 4 -26.82 -8.86 -26.03
C PRO A 4 -28.04 -7.96 -25.83
N GLN A 5 -28.70 -8.07 -24.68
CA GLN A 5 -29.84 -7.22 -24.35
C GLN A 5 -29.40 -5.76 -24.22
N LYS A 6 -30.15 -4.84 -24.83
CA LYS A 6 -29.85 -3.41 -24.75
C LYS A 6 -30.01 -2.92 -23.31
N LYS A 7 -28.96 -2.34 -22.72
CA LYS A 7 -29.03 -1.73 -21.39
C LYS A 7 -29.79 -0.38 -21.46
N PRO A 8 -30.67 -0.05 -20.50
CA PRO A 8 -31.52 1.14 -20.55
C PRO A 8 -30.85 2.37 -19.92
N PHE A 9 -29.57 2.61 -20.23
CA PHE A 9 -28.81 3.78 -19.79
C PHE A 9 -27.78 4.19 -20.85
N HIS A 10 -27.38 5.45 -20.81
CA HIS A 10 -26.43 6.08 -21.72
C HIS A 10 -25.23 6.66 -20.96
N LEU A 11 -24.03 6.39 -21.47
CA LEU A 11 -22.76 6.79 -20.86
C LEU A 11 -22.05 7.85 -21.71
N ALA A 12 -21.60 8.94 -21.10
CA ALA A 12 -20.71 9.88 -21.76
C ALA A 12 -19.25 9.53 -21.49
N ILE A 13 -18.46 9.37 -22.54
CA ILE A 13 -17.00 9.17 -22.46
C ILE A 13 -16.32 10.49 -22.77
N ILE A 14 -15.57 11.04 -21.81
CA ILE A 14 -14.81 12.28 -22.00
C ILE A 14 -13.39 11.90 -22.41
N GLY A 15 -13.01 12.17 -23.66
CA GLY A 15 -11.70 11.86 -24.22
C GLY A 15 -11.73 10.70 -25.24
N GLY A 16 -11.24 10.96 -26.45
CA GLY A 16 -11.16 10.05 -27.59
C GLY A 16 -9.78 9.42 -27.80
N GLY A 17 -8.99 9.25 -26.73
CA GLY A 17 -7.72 8.52 -26.74
C GLY A 17 -7.91 6.99 -26.79
N ILE A 18 -6.81 6.23 -26.64
CA ILE A 18 -6.83 4.75 -26.65
C ILE A 18 -7.86 4.20 -25.64
N THR A 19 -7.86 4.72 -24.41
CA THR A 19 -8.80 4.30 -23.36
C THR A 19 -10.26 4.53 -23.77
N GLY A 20 -10.61 5.76 -24.14
CA GLY A 20 -12.00 6.11 -24.48
C GLY A 20 -12.53 5.40 -25.72
N VAL A 21 -11.71 5.26 -26.76
CA VAL A 21 -12.08 4.51 -27.98
C VAL A 21 -12.23 3.02 -27.68
N THR A 22 -11.32 2.42 -26.91
CA THR A 22 -11.44 1.00 -26.50
C THR A 22 -12.72 0.78 -25.71
N LEU A 23 -12.99 1.64 -24.72
CA LEU A 23 -14.15 1.52 -23.86
C LEU A 23 -15.44 1.66 -24.67
N ALA A 24 -15.52 2.62 -25.60
CA ALA A 24 -16.66 2.75 -26.50
C ALA A 24 -16.89 1.48 -27.33
N ILE A 25 -15.83 0.89 -27.90
CA ILE A 25 -15.93 -0.37 -28.66
C ILE A 25 -16.43 -1.51 -27.76
N ALA A 26 -15.87 -1.63 -26.55
CA ALA A 26 -16.24 -2.66 -25.58
C ALA A 26 -17.72 -2.55 -25.16
N LEU A 27 -18.21 -1.32 -24.92
CA LEU A 27 -19.59 -1.02 -24.56
C LEU A 27 -20.56 -1.28 -25.72
N GLN A 28 -20.22 -0.86 -26.94
CA GLN A 28 -21.03 -1.11 -28.13
C GLN A 28 -21.20 -2.61 -28.41
N ARG A 29 -20.13 -3.41 -28.25
CA ARG A 29 -20.19 -4.88 -28.37
C ARG A 29 -21.18 -5.50 -27.37
N ARG A 30 -21.37 -4.86 -26.22
CA ARG A 30 -22.27 -5.25 -25.12
C ARG A 30 -23.65 -4.60 -25.21
N ASN A 31 -23.94 -3.90 -26.31
CA ASN A 31 -25.21 -3.18 -26.51
C ASN A 31 -25.50 -2.13 -25.41
N ILE A 32 -24.45 -1.50 -24.89
CA ILE A 32 -24.49 -0.39 -23.95
C ILE A 32 -24.30 0.92 -24.74
N GLN A 33 -25.22 1.86 -24.57
CA GLN A 33 -25.18 3.12 -25.33
C GLN A 33 -24.13 4.07 -24.75
N CYS A 34 -23.31 4.65 -25.61
CA CYS A 34 -22.34 5.66 -25.20
C CYS A 34 -22.06 6.68 -26.29
N THR A 35 -21.53 7.84 -25.88
CA THR A 35 -21.09 8.92 -26.76
C THR A 35 -19.74 9.44 -26.32
N ILE A 36 -18.81 9.62 -27.27
CA ILE A 36 -17.48 10.18 -27.02
C ILE A 36 -17.51 11.70 -27.22
N TYR A 37 -16.98 12.44 -26.25
CA TYR A 37 -16.72 13.88 -26.36
C TYR A 37 -15.22 14.11 -26.38
N GLU A 38 -14.69 14.57 -27.51
CA GLU A 38 -13.26 14.80 -27.74
C GLU A 38 -12.97 16.29 -27.94
N GLN A 39 -11.96 16.80 -27.25
CA GLN A 39 -11.58 18.22 -27.32
C GLN A 39 -10.95 18.60 -28.67
N SER A 40 -10.35 17.65 -29.36
CA SER A 40 -9.67 17.83 -30.65
C SER A 40 -10.68 17.83 -31.81
N ALA A 41 -10.29 18.38 -32.95
CA ALA A 41 -11.15 18.48 -34.15
C ALA A 41 -11.36 17.14 -34.89
N GLY A 42 -10.65 16.10 -34.47
CA GLY A 42 -10.74 14.74 -34.99
C GLY A 42 -9.95 13.77 -34.10
N PHE A 43 -10.08 12.48 -34.36
CA PHE A 43 -9.20 11.49 -33.75
C PHE A 43 -7.79 11.66 -34.32
N GLY A 44 -6.81 11.87 -33.45
CA GLY A 44 -5.42 12.00 -33.86
C GLY A 44 -4.53 12.41 -32.71
N GLU A 45 -3.29 11.91 -32.72
CA GLU A 45 -2.23 12.37 -31.83
C GLU A 45 -0.91 12.41 -32.58
N ILE A 46 0.02 13.25 -32.10
CA ILE A 46 1.37 13.34 -32.64
C ILE A 46 2.20 12.14 -32.15
N GLY A 47 2.88 11.49 -33.09
CA GLY A 47 3.40 10.13 -32.98
C GLY A 47 4.51 9.91 -31.96
N ALA A 48 4.30 8.90 -31.12
CA ALA A 48 5.32 8.16 -30.39
C ALA A 48 5.02 6.65 -30.49
N GLY A 49 6.02 5.81 -30.26
CA GLY A 49 5.81 4.37 -30.11
C GLY A 49 5.06 4.05 -28.81
N VAL A 50 4.14 3.10 -28.86
CA VAL A 50 3.47 2.50 -27.68
C VAL A 50 3.77 1.01 -27.69
N GLY A 51 4.26 0.49 -26.55
CA GLY A 51 4.38 -0.94 -26.32
C GLY A 51 3.09 -1.50 -25.72
N LEU A 52 2.65 -2.65 -26.23
CA LEU A 52 1.62 -3.46 -25.59
C LEU A 52 2.19 -4.83 -25.23
N HIS A 53 1.82 -5.29 -24.04
CA HIS A 53 2.28 -6.52 -23.39
C HIS A 53 1.12 -7.54 -23.30
N PRO A 54 1.36 -8.79 -22.85
CA PRO A 54 0.34 -9.85 -22.88
C PRO A 54 -0.96 -9.48 -22.16
N ASN A 55 -0.86 -8.77 -21.03
CA ASN A 55 -2.03 -8.28 -20.29
C ASN A 55 -2.89 -7.31 -21.12
N GLY A 56 -2.27 -6.38 -21.85
CA GLY A 56 -2.97 -5.45 -22.73
C GLY A 56 -3.61 -6.14 -23.93
N VAL A 57 -2.94 -7.13 -24.52
CA VAL A 57 -3.50 -7.94 -25.62
C VAL A 57 -4.69 -8.77 -25.15
N ARG A 58 -4.58 -9.41 -23.98
CA ARG A 58 -5.70 -10.14 -23.36
C ARG A 58 -6.87 -9.20 -23.06
N ALA A 59 -6.62 -8.01 -22.54
CA ALA A 59 -7.65 -7.02 -22.28
C ALA A 59 -8.38 -6.56 -23.56
N MET A 60 -7.65 -6.37 -24.67
CA MET A 60 -8.27 -6.08 -25.98
C MET A 60 -9.20 -7.21 -26.42
N GLU A 61 -8.80 -8.47 -26.27
CA GLU A 61 -9.62 -9.62 -26.63
C GLU A 61 -10.95 -9.65 -25.85
N ILE A 62 -10.90 -9.39 -24.55
CA ILE A 62 -12.08 -9.29 -23.68
C ILE A 62 -12.96 -8.10 -24.08
N CYS A 63 -12.36 -6.96 -24.45
CA CYS A 63 -13.08 -5.81 -24.97
C CYS A 63 -13.78 -6.16 -26.29
N ASP A 64 -13.02 -6.47 -27.33
CA ASP A 64 -13.45 -6.89 -28.67
C ASP A 64 -12.28 -7.52 -29.45
N PRO A 65 -12.38 -8.78 -29.93
CA PRO A 65 -11.33 -9.43 -30.70
C PRO A 65 -10.84 -8.64 -31.92
N ARG A 66 -11.68 -7.79 -32.52
CA ARG A 66 -11.29 -6.95 -33.66
C ARG A 66 -10.21 -5.91 -33.29
N LEU A 67 -10.11 -5.54 -32.01
CA LEU A 67 -9.00 -4.72 -31.52
C LEU A 67 -7.67 -5.46 -31.64
N VAL A 68 -7.66 -6.76 -31.35
CA VAL A 68 -6.47 -7.62 -31.50
C VAL A 68 -6.09 -7.74 -32.97
N ASP A 69 -7.07 -7.88 -33.87
CA ASP A 69 -6.82 -7.87 -35.32
C ASP A 69 -6.19 -6.55 -35.78
N GLY A 70 -6.76 -5.42 -35.33
CA GLY A 70 -6.23 -4.08 -35.60
C GLY A 70 -4.80 -3.91 -35.10
N PHE A 71 -4.52 -4.34 -33.87
CA PHE A 71 -3.17 -4.35 -33.30
C PHE A 71 -2.21 -5.19 -34.13
N ASN A 72 -2.54 -6.45 -34.42
CA ASN A 72 -1.67 -7.38 -35.14
C ASN A 72 -1.34 -6.93 -36.57
N LYS A 73 -2.21 -6.15 -37.24
CA LYS A 73 -1.92 -5.58 -38.57
C LYS A 73 -0.75 -4.59 -38.59
N ILE A 74 -0.45 -3.96 -37.46
CA ILE A 74 0.51 -2.87 -37.35
C ILE A 74 1.60 -3.09 -36.30
N ALA A 75 1.43 -4.07 -35.42
CA ALA A 75 2.40 -4.44 -34.39
C ALA A 75 3.75 -4.78 -35.02
N THR A 76 4.79 -4.20 -34.48
CA THR A 76 6.19 -4.45 -34.86
C THR A 76 6.89 -5.15 -33.69
N ARG A 77 7.66 -6.19 -34.01
CA ARG A 77 8.36 -7.04 -33.06
C ARG A 77 9.84 -7.12 -33.44
N ASN A 78 10.65 -7.69 -32.57
CA ASN A 78 12.04 -8.04 -32.85
C ASN A 78 12.13 -8.89 -34.14
N LYS A 79 13.07 -8.57 -35.03
CA LYS A 79 13.20 -9.24 -36.32
C LYS A 79 14.08 -10.48 -36.29
N TRP A 80 14.96 -10.59 -35.30
CA TRP A 80 15.94 -11.67 -35.25
C TRP A 80 15.36 -12.91 -34.57
N PRO A 81 15.47 -14.12 -35.17
CA PRO A 81 14.94 -15.34 -34.57
C PRO A 81 15.48 -15.64 -33.17
N SER A 82 16.73 -15.28 -32.87
CA SER A 82 17.33 -15.43 -31.54
C SER A 82 16.80 -14.43 -30.51
N LYS A 83 15.99 -13.46 -30.93
CA LYS A 83 15.44 -12.37 -30.12
C LYS A 83 13.92 -12.35 -30.13
N ASP A 84 13.26 -13.38 -30.66
CA ASP A 84 11.81 -13.48 -30.82
C ASP A 84 11.05 -13.44 -29.47
N ARG A 85 11.70 -13.89 -28.40
CA ARG A 85 11.20 -13.85 -27.02
C ARG A 85 11.77 -12.69 -26.19
N VAL A 86 12.77 -11.97 -26.68
CA VAL A 86 13.44 -10.93 -25.89
C VAL A 86 12.54 -9.71 -25.77
N TRP A 87 12.31 -9.24 -24.54
CA TRP A 87 11.66 -7.96 -24.31
C TRP A 87 12.64 -6.81 -24.52
N PHE A 88 13.76 -6.84 -23.80
CA PHE A 88 14.89 -5.94 -23.98
C PHE A 88 16.20 -6.65 -23.65
N ASP A 89 17.22 -6.37 -24.46
CA ASP A 89 18.60 -6.47 -24.01
C ASP A 89 18.95 -5.20 -23.22
N PHE A 90 19.50 -5.38 -22.02
CA PHE A 90 19.95 -4.29 -21.17
C PHE A 90 21.45 -4.11 -21.37
N LEU A 91 21.85 -2.91 -21.81
CA LEU A 91 23.20 -2.58 -22.25
C LEU A 91 23.81 -1.50 -21.35
N ASP A 92 25.13 -1.49 -21.23
CA ASP A 92 25.85 -0.37 -20.62
C ASP A 92 25.93 0.79 -21.63
N GLY A 93 25.17 1.86 -21.36
CA GLY A 93 25.13 3.07 -22.16
C GLY A 93 26.41 3.90 -22.09
N THR A 94 27.31 3.63 -21.14
CA THR A 94 28.60 4.31 -21.00
C THR A 94 29.74 3.62 -21.75
N SER A 95 29.48 2.41 -22.26
CA SER A 95 30.50 1.59 -22.92
C SER A 95 31.01 2.23 -24.22
N THR A 96 32.33 2.17 -24.41
CA THR A 96 33.01 2.58 -25.65
C THR A 96 33.18 1.42 -26.64
N VAL A 97 32.78 0.20 -26.26
CA VAL A 97 32.81 -0.97 -27.14
C VAL A 97 31.78 -0.78 -28.27
N PRO A 98 32.16 -1.00 -29.55
CA PRO A 98 31.22 -0.92 -30.66
C PRO A 98 30.00 -1.84 -30.45
N ALA A 99 28.81 -1.33 -30.77
CA ALA A 99 27.54 -2.05 -30.55
C ALA A 99 27.50 -3.50 -31.06
N PRO A 100 28.05 -3.88 -32.23
CA PRO A 100 28.07 -5.28 -32.67
C PRO A 100 28.82 -6.24 -31.73
N GLU A 101 29.83 -5.73 -31.00
CA GLU A 101 30.67 -6.50 -30.08
C GLU A 101 30.21 -6.38 -28.62
N LEU A 102 29.40 -5.37 -28.30
CA LEU A 102 28.90 -5.12 -26.95
C LEU A 102 27.92 -6.24 -26.52
N LYS A 103 28.29 -6.91 -25.44
CA LYS A 103 27.42 -7.89 -24.77
C LYS A 103 26.40 -7.17 -23.86
N PRO A 104 25.15 -7.66 -23.78
CA PRO A 104 24.21 -7.21 -22.76
C PRO A 104 24.80 -7.39 -21.36
N LEU A 105 24.49 -6.43 -20.47
CA LEU A 105 24.64 -6.60 -19.03
C LEU A 105 23.76 -7.79 -18.59
N PHE A 106 22.55 -7.84 -19.12
CA PHE A 106 21.62 -8.96 -19.01
C PHE A 106 20.51 -8.85 -20.07
N THR A 107 19.75 -9.93 -20.25
CA THR A 107 18.59 -9.98 -21.14
C THR A 107 17.35 -10.38 -20.34
N VAL A 108 16.23 -9.71 -20.61
CA VAL A 108 14.91 -10.08 -20.07
C VAL A 108 14.03 -10.58 -21.20
N ASP A 109 13.54 -11.80 -21.06
CA ASP A 109 12.60 -12.41 -21.98
C ASP A 109 11.15 -12.05 -21.61
N GLY A 110 10.33 -11.86 -22.63
CA GLY A 110 8.87 -11.90 -22.51
C GLY A 110 8.33 -13.32 -22.38
N ARG A 111 7.00 -13.44 -22.24
CA ARG A 111 6.32 -14.74 -22.09
C ARG A 111 6.41 -15.64 -23.32
N GLY A 112 6.41 -15.07 -24.52
CA GLY A 112 6.45 -15.83 -25.75
C GLY A 112 6.50 -14.98 -27.01
N PRO A 113 6.79 -15.60 -28.17
CA PRO A 113 6.74 -14.91 -29.44
C PRO A 113 5.30 -14.45 -29.70
N ASN A 114 5.15 -13.23 -30.20
CA ASN A 114 3.87 -12.61 -30.58
C ASN A 114 2.90 -12.20 -29.45
N GLU A 115 3.28 -12.30 -28.18
CA GLU A 115 2.40 -11.92 -27.06
C GLU A 115 2.37 -10.41 -26.75
N GLY A 116 3.02 -9.60 -27.59
CA GLY A 116 3.07 -8.14 -27.47
C GLY A 116 3.73 -7.50 -28.69
N GLY A 117 4.01 -6.20 -28.62
CA GLY A 117 4.71 -5.49 -29.69
C GLY A 117 4.62 -3.96 -29.59
N GLY A 118 5.48 -3.30 -30.36
CA GLY A 118 5.45 -1.84 -30.52
C GLY A 118 4.52 -1.43 -31.66
N VAL A 119 3.74 -0.37 -31.47
CA VAL A 119 2.91 0.25 -32.51
C VAL A 119 3.18 1.75 -32.59
N HIS A 120 2.98 2.32 -33.77
CA HIS A 120 2.89 3.78 -33.89
C HIS A 120 1.52 4.22 -33.37
N ARG A 121 1.49 5.03 -32.31
CA ARG A 121 0.26 5.35 -31.57
C ARG A 121 -0.89 5.83 -32.45
N ALA A 122 -0.63 6.79 -33.34
CA ALA A 122 -1.67 7.36 -34.22
C ALA A 122 -2.26 6.31 -35.18
N ARG A 123 -1.43 5.40 -35.71
CA ARG A 123 -1.88 4.33 -36.61
C ARG A 123 -2.71 3.28 -35.88
N PHE A 124 -2.36 3.01 -34.62
CA PHE A 124 -3.16 2.13 -33.79
C PHE A 124 -4.54 2.72 -33.51
N LEU A 125 -4.60 4.00 -33.14
CA LEU A 125 -5.88 4.69 -32.96
C LEU A 125 -6.72 4.72 -34.24
N GLU A 126 -6.11 4.96 -35.41
CA GLU A 126 -6.78 4.87 -36.71
C GLU A 126 -7.41 3.49 -36.97
N GLU A 127 -6.72 2.39 -36.65
CA GLU A 127 -7.28 1.03 -36.77
C GLU A 127 -8.46 0.81 -35.81
N MET A 128 -8.38 1.34 -34.58
CA MET A 128 -9.45 1.21 -33.59
C MET A 128 -10.69 2.02 -33.98
N VAL A 129 -10.51 3.26 -34.46
CA VAL A 129 -11.61 4.16 -34.84
C VAL A 129 -12.46 3.58 -35.98
N LYS A 130 -11.88 2.76 -36.88
CA LYS A 130 -12.63 2.05 -37.93
C LYS A 130 -13.70 1.09 -37.38
N LEU A 131 -13.61 0.72 -36.11
CA LEU A 131 -14.57 -0.16 -35.42
C LEU A 131 -15.76 0.61 -34.83
N LEU A 132 -15.69 1.95 -34.79
CA LEU A 132 -16.72 2.80 -34.24
C LEU A 132 -17.78 3.21 -35.29
N PRO A 133 -19.06 3.37 -34.90
CA PRO A 133 -20.07 4.04 -35.72
C PRO A 133 -19.69 5.51 -35.99
N GLY A 134 -20.05 6.03 -37.17
CA GLY A 134 -19.64 7.37 -37.61
C GLY A 134 -20.20 8.54 -36.78
N ASP A 135 -21.26 8.33 -36.01
CA ASP A 135 -21.97 9.33 -35.20
C ASP A 135 -21.67 9.24 -33.69
N ILE A 136 -20.83 8.29 -33.25
CA ILE A 136 -20.59 8.06 -31.82
C ILE A 136 -19.78 9.18 -31.14
N ALA A 137 -19.05 10.00 -31.91
CA ALA A 137 -18.09 10.97 -31.39
C ALA A 137 -18.44 12.41 -31.77
N HIS A 138 -18.38 13.30 -30.79
CA HIS A 138 -18.48 14.75 -30.97
C HIS A 138 -17.13 15.41 -30.69
N PHE A 139 -16.58 16.03 -31.73
CA PHE A 139 -15.30 16.73 -31.70
C PHE A 139 -15.43 18.19 -31.28
N ASN A 140 -14.30 18.82 -30.93
CA ASN A 140 -14.23 20.18 -30.38
C ASN A 140 -15.03 20.35 -29.07
N LYS A 141 -15.22 19.26 -28.33
CA LYS A 141 -15.96 19.22 -27.06
C LYS A 141 -15.00 19.10 -25.89
N ARG A 142 -14.37 20.23 -25.54
CA ARG A 142 -13.52 20.33 -24.35
C ARG A 142 -14.41 20.51 -23.11
N LEU A 143 -14.40 19.53 -22.22
CA LEU A 143 -15.16 19.57 -20.96
C LEU A 143 -14.72 20.77 -20.11
N ASP A 144 -15.69 21.53 -19.59
CA ASP A 144 -15.48 22.57 -18.58
C ASP A 144 -15.93 22.09 -17.20
N THR A 145 -17.14 21.56 -17.05
CA THR A 145 -17.60 21.05 -15.75
C THR A 145 -18.66 19.98 -15.92
N ILE A 146 -18.88 19.21 -14.85
CA ILE A 146 -19.96 18.23 -14.73
C ILE A 146 -20.80 18.65 -13.53
N VAL A 147 -22.10 18.78 -13.73
CA VAL A 147 -23.09 19.05 -12.69
C VAL A 147 -23.89 17.78 -12.46
N ASP A 148 -23.99 17.37 -11.20
CA ASP A 148 -24.91 16.30 -10.79
C ASP A 148 -26.34 16.86 -10.77
N ASP A 149 -27.11 16.55 -11.83
CA ASP A 149 -28.53 16.90 -11.97
C ASP A 149 -29.40 15.64 -11.92
N THR A 150 -28.93 14.59 -11.22
CA THR A 150 -29.65 13.31 -11.12
C THR A 150 -30.95 13.39 -10.33
N GLN A 151 -31.14 14.46 -9.56
CA GLN A 151 -32.39 14.80 -8.89
C GLN A 151 -33.23 15.85 -9.66
N GLY A 152 -32.71 16.35 -10.78
CA GLY A 152 -33.39 17.30 -11.65
C GLY A 152 -34.41 16.66 -12.58
N PRO A 153 -35.05 17.46 -13.46
CA PRO A 153 -36.13 16.99 -14.34
C PRO A 153 -35.73 15.86 -15.29
N THR A 154 -34.44 15.76 -15.63
CA THR A 154 -33.92 14.76 -16.58
C THR A 154 -33.32 13.53 -15.89
N GLY A 155 -33.01 13.61 -14.59
CA GLY A 155 -32.42 12.51 -13.82
C GLY A 155 -30.99 12.12 -14.23
N LYS A 156 -30.27 13.05 -14.90
CA LYS A 156 -29.00 12.79 -15.59
C LYS A 156 -27.86 13.69 -15.12
N MET A 157 -26.64 13.32 -15.49
CA MET A 157 -25.45 14.17 -15.35
C MET A 157 -25.43 15.21 -16.48
N LEU A 158 -25.21 16.48 -16.15
CA LEU A 158 -25.09 17.56 -17.11
C LEU A 158 -23.62 17.94 -17.33
N MET A 159 -23.15 17.80 -18.56
CA MET A 159 -21.82 18.22 -18.98
C MET A 159 -21.91 19.60 -19.65
N ARG A 160 -21.01 20.51 -19.27
CA ARG A 160 -20.83 21.81 -19.93
C ARG A 160 -19.47 21.84 -20.61
N PHE A 161 -19.43 22.38 -21.82
CA PHE A 161 -18.22 22.47 -22.63
C PHE A 161 -17.79 23.93 -22.81
N TYR A 162 -16.51 24.14 -23.12
CA TYR A 162 -15.93 25.47 -23.32
C TYR A 162 -16.53 26.26 -24.49
N ASP A 163 -17.15 25.59 -25.46
CA ASP A 163 -17.86 26.23 -26.57
C ASP A 163 -19.27 26.75 -26.17
N GLY A 164 -19.64 26.61 -24.89
CA GLY A 164 -20.94 27.00 -24.34
C GLY A 164 -22.05 25.96 -24.53
N SER A 165 -21.79 24.87 -25.26
CA SER A 165 -22.74 23.79 -25.43
C SER A 165 -22.84 22.89 -24.19
N THR A 166 -23.90 22.10 -24.14
CA THR A 166 -24.15 21.14 -23.06
C THR A 166 -24.54 19.76 -23.61
N ALA A 167 -24.34 18.73 -22.80
CA ALA A 167 -24.83 17.38 -23.07
C ALA A 167 -25.28 16.71 -21.78
N GLU A 168 -26.14 15.70 -21.90
CA GLU A 168 -26.65 14.92 -20.76
C GLU A 168 -26.39 13.43 -20.97
N ALA A 169 -26.08 12.72 -19.88
CA ALA A 169 -25.92 11.26 -19.87
C ALA A 169 -26.27 10.71 -18.48
N ASP A 170 -26.57 9.41 -18.37
CA ASP A 170 -26.87 8.79 -17.09
C ASP A 170 -25.65 8.71 -16.18
N ALA A 171 -24.45 8.61 -16.77
CA ALA A 171 -23.16 8.68 -16.07
C ALA A 171 -22.04 9.20 -16.99
N VAL A 172 -20.92 9.62 -16.38
CA VAL A 172 -19.74 10.15 -17.07
C VAL A 172 -18.50 9.30 -16.78
N LEU A 173 -17.80 8.88 -17.84
CA LEU A 173 -16.55 8.13 -17.81
C LEU A 173 -15.41 9.05 -18.26
N GLY A 174 -14.56 9.45 -17.31
CA GLY A 174 -13.39 10.29 -17.54
C GLY A 174 -12.24 9.50 -18.14
N CYS A 175 -12.05 9.61 -19.45
CA CYS A 175 -10.97 9.01 -20.23
C CYS A 175 -10.04 10.10 -20.82
N ASP A 176 -10.00 11.28 -20.19
CA ASP A 176 -9.39 12.53 -20.66
C ASP A 176 -7.92 12.71 -20.21
N GLY A 177 -7.29 11.58 -19.84
CA GLY A 177 -5.84 11.43 -19.77
C GLY A 177 -5.15 12.18 -18.62
N ILE A 178 -3.84 12.37 -18.79
CA ILE A 178 -2.96 12.92 -17.75
C ILE A 178 -3.37 14.32 -17.25
N LYS A 179 -4.02 15.13 -18.09
CA LYS A 179 -4.57 16.46 -17.75
C LYS A 179 -6.08 16.43 -17.48
N SER A 180 -6.60 15.29 -17.03
CA SER A 180 -8.03 15.03 -16.85
C SER A 180 -8.76 16.16 -16.12
N ARG A 181 -9.73 16.75 -16.82
CA ARG A 181 -10.70 17.68 -16.25
C ARG A 181 -11.72 16.93 -15.41
N THR A 182 -12.08 15.71 -15.83
CA THR A 182 -13.01 14.84 -15.08
C THR A 182 -12.47 14.52 -13.69
N ARG A 183 -11.17 14.21 -13.57
CA ARG A 183 -10.48 14.04 -12.27
C ARG A 183 -10.57 15.32 -11.45
N GLU A 184 -10.27 16.47 -12.03
CA GLU A 184 -10.36 17.77 -11.34
C GLU A 184 -11.77 18.03 -10.78
N VAL A 185 -12.83 17.69 -11.53
CA VAL A 185 -14.23 17.80 -11.08
C VAL A 185 -14.55 16.78 -9.98
N ALA A 186 -14.07 15.54 -10.11
CA ALA A 186 -14.32 14.48 -9.14
C ALA A 186 -13.70 14.81 -7.76
N VAL A 187 -12.40 15.10 -7.72
CA VAL A 187 -11.67 15.34 -6.45
C VAL A 187 -11.67 16.78 -5.97
N GLY A 188 -12.08 17.73 -6.81
CA GLY A 188 -12.04 19.17 -6.54
C GLY A 188 -10.73 19.81 -7.01
N LYS A 189 -10.84 20.99 -7.62
CA LYS A 189 -9.73 21.70 -8.29
C LYS A 189 -8.50 21.99 -7.43
N ASP A 190 -8.72 22.22 -6.14
CA ASP A 190 -7.67 22.60 -5.19
C ASP A 190 -7.07 21.37 -4.49
N SER A 191 -7.60 20.17 -4.78
CA SER A 191 -7.04 18.91 -4.27
C SER A 191 -5.67 18.63 -4.89
N PRO A 192 -4.67 18.17 -4.12
CA PRO A 192 -3.38 17.79 -4.69
C PRO A 192 -3.49 16.59 -5.64
N GLN A 193 -4.57 15.80 -5.58
CA GLN A 193 -4.86 14.67 -6.46
C GLN A 193 -5.41 15.10 -7.82
N ALA A 194 -5.84 16.36 -7.98
CA ALA A 194 -6.45 16.83 -9.22
C ALA A 194 -5.48 16.79 -10.41
N ARG A 195 -4.18 16.91 -10.14
CA ARG A 195 -3.15 17.08 -11.16
C ARG A 195 -1.96 16.15 -10.91
N CYS A 196 -1.43 15.61 -12.00
CA CYS A 196 -0.19 14.86 -11.96
C CYS A 196 0.98 15.75 -11.52
N LYS A 197 1.95 15.15 -10.85
CA LYS A 197 3.19 15.80 -10.40
C LYS A 197 4.34 15.42 -11.30
N TYR A 198 5.28 16.35 -11.44
CA TYR A 198 6.49 16.11 -12.21
C TYR A 198 7.31 15.06 -11.47
N SER A 199 7.76 14.03 -12.18
CA SER A 199 8.55 12.94 -11.61
C SER A 199 10.04 13.26 -11.48
N HIS A 200 10.43 14.52 -11.73
CA HIS A 200 11.83 14.94 -11.81
C HIS A 200 12.61 14.19 -12.90
N LYS A 201 11.92 13.88 -14.00
CA LYS A 201 12.48 13.24 -15.19
C LYS A 201 11.83 13.79 -16.45
N TYR A 202 12.61 13.94 -17.50
CA TYR A 202 12.11 14.26 -18.84
C TYR A 202 12.72 13.34 -19.88
N ALA A 203 12.14 13.35 -21.08
CA ALA A 203 12.61 12.53 -22.19
C ALA A 203 12.71 13.32 -23.49
N TYR A 204 13.74 13.01 -24.27
CA TYR A 204 13.83 13.31 -25.70
C TYR A 204 13.25 12.16 -26.49
N ARG A 205 12.53 12.46 -27.56
CA ARG A 205 11.93 11.46 -28.45
C ARG A 205 12.37 11.72 -29.88
N GLY A 206 12.64 10.66 -30.62
CA GLY A 206 12.89 10.78 -32.05
C GLY A 206 12.73 9.46 -32.78
N LEU A 207 12.70 9.58 -34.10
CA LEU A 207 12.57 8.47 -35.03
C LEU A 207 13.81 8.46 -35.93
N ILE A 208 14.40 7.28 -36.10
CA ILE A 208 15.59 7.06 -36.91
C ILE A 208 15.21 6.08 -38.03
N PRO A 209 15.44 6.42 -39.33
CA PRO A 209 15.32 5.45 -40.41
C PRO A 209 16.13 4.19 -40.11
N MET A 210 15.58 3.00 -40.38
CA MET A 210 16.25 1.76 -39.97
C MET A 210 17.65 1.61 -40.58
N GLU A 211 17.87 2.09 -41.82
CA GLU A 211 19.19 2.10 -42.46
C GLU A 211 20.24 2.89 -41.66
N ASP A 212 19.87 4.08 -41.15
CA ASP A 212 20.71 4.93 -40.32
C ASP A 212 20.99 4.28 -38.95
N ALA A 213 20.00 3.57 -38.38
CA ALA A 213 20.15 2.85 -37.13
C ALA A 213 21.07 1.62 -37.27
N ILE A 214 20.99 0.90 -38.39
CA ILE A 214 21.88 -0.23 -38.72
C ILE A 214 23.32 0.26 -38.89
N GLU A 215 23.53 1.40 -39.54
CA GLU A 215 24.85 2.02 -39.65
C GLU A 215 25.43 2.34 -38.25
N ALA A 216 24.60 2.81 -37.33
CA ALA A 216 25.03 3.20 -35.98
C ALA A 216 25.28 2.02 -35.03
N LEU A 217 24.46 0.96 -35.08
CA LEU A 217 24.46 -0.11 -34.08
C LEU A 217 24.82 -1.51 -34.61
N GLY A 218 24.86 -1.68 -35.93
CA GLY A 218 24.79 -2.98 -36.57
C GLY A 218 23.36 -3.55 -36.62
N ALA A 219 23.14 -4.48 -37.54
CA ALA A 219 21.80 -4.99 -37.86
C ALA A 219 21.08 -5.62 -36.66
N GLU A 220 21.77 -6.44 -35.87
CA GLU A 220 21.13 -7.15 -34.75
C GLU A 220 20.58 -6.19 -33.69
N LYS A 221 21.37 -5.24 -33.18
CA LYS A 221 20.88 -4.30 -32.16
C LYS A 221 19.91 -3.26 -32.72
N ALA A 222 20.08 -2.84 -33.98
CA ALA A 222 19.15 -1.91 -34.61
C ALA A 222 17.75 -2.51 -34.81
N GLU A 223 17.69 -3.80 -35.12
CA GLU A 223 16.46 -4.49 -35.46
C GLU A 223 15.79 -5.25 -34.29
N ASN A 224 16.25 -5.01 -33.06
CA ASN A 224 15.66 -5.54 -31.84
C ASN A 224 15.59 -4.46 -30.75
N ALA A 225 14.73 -4.66 -29.75
CA ALA A 225 14.55 -3.71 -28.65
C ALA A 225 15.76 -3.68 -27.68
N GLN A 226 16.28 -2.48 -27.40
CA GLN A 226 17.44 -2.25 -26.52
C GLN A 226 17.12 -1.26 -25.40
N LEU A 227 17.71 -1.46 -24.22
CA LEU A 227 17.69 -0.50 -23.11
C LEU A 227 19.11 -0.21 -22.62
N TRP A 228 19.60 0.99 -22.88
CA TRP A 228 20.92 1.49 -22.52
C TRP A 228 20.85 2.16 -21.14
N MET A 229 21.38 1.47 -20.12
CA MET A 229 21.45 1.93 -18.73
C MET A 229 22.65 2.85 -18.52
N GLY A 230 22.55 3.79 -17.59
CA GLY A 230 23.69 4.64 -17.24
C GLY A 230 23.40 5.54 -16.04
N PRO A 231 24.37 6.35 -15.59
CA PRO A 231 24.17 7.20 -14.42
C PRO A 231 23.21 8.32 -14.76
N ASP A 232 22.10 8.44 -14.01
CA ASP A 232 21.09 9.51 -14.07
C ASP A 232 20.33 9.64 -15.41
N ARG A 233 20.62 8.79 -16.39
CA ARG A 233 20.02 8.79 -17.72
C ARG A 233 19.87 7.35 -18.19
N HIS A 234 18.94 7.12 -19.11
CA HIS A 234 18.87 5.86 -19.86
C HIS A 234 18.24 6.11 -21.22
N VAL A 235 18.48 5.21 -22.18
CA VAL A 235 17.87 5.28 -23.52
C VAL A 235 17.19 3.97 -23.82
N LEU A 236 15.98 4.00 -24.33
CA LEU A 236 15.35 2.82 -24.93
C LEU A 236 15.19 3.00 -26.42
N THR A 237 15.36 1.91 -27.16
CA THR A 237 15.09 1.84 -28.59
C THR A 237 14.26 0.63 -28.93
N PHE A 238 13.30 0.77 -29.83
CA PHE A 238 12.52 -0.36 -30.36
C PHE A 238 11.97 -0.03 -31.74
N LEU A 239 11.58 -1.06 -32.47
CA LEU A 239 11.10 -0.91 -33.84
C LEU A 239 9.63 -0.52 -33.89
N VAL A 240 9.30 0.33 -34.86
CA VAL A 240 7.94 0.67 -35.25
C VAL A 240 7.80 0.64 -36.76
N ASN A 241 6.59 0.88 -37.27
CA ASN A 241 6.30 0.97 -38.71
C ASN A 241 6.80 -0.26 -39.49
N ARG A 242 6.48 -1.46 -39.00
CA ARG A 242 6.89 -2.75 -39.58
C ARG A 242 8.41 -2.91 -39.69
N GLY A 243 9.14 -2.25 -38.80
CA GLY A 243 10.60 -2.32 -38.72
C GLY A 243 11.34 -1.48 -39.75
N ALA A 244 10.65 -0.52 -40.37
CA ALA A 244 11.28 0.50 -41.23
C ALA A 244 11.85 1.68 -40.43
N THR A 245 11.48 1.81 -39.14
CA THR A 245 11.88 2.95 -38.30
C THR A 245 12.19 2.47 -36.89
N MET A 246 13.29 2.96 -36.32
CA MET A 246 13.60 2.83 -34.91
C MET A 246 13.01 4.01 -34.13
N ASN A 247 12.24 3.73 -33.10
CA ASN A 247 11.81 4.69 -32.10
C ASN A 247 12.88 4.78 -31.00
N LEU A 248 13.33 5.99 -30.70
CA LEU A 248 14.27 6.28 -29.61
C LEU A 248 13.58 7.16 -28.56
N VAL A 249 13.77 6.80 -27.29
CA VAL A 249 13.40 7.65 -26.15
C VAL A 249 14.57 7.72 -25.19
N ALA A 250 15.06 8.93 -24.96
CA ALA A 250 16.25 9.21 -24.16
C ALA A 250 15.85 10.00 -22.91
N PHE A 251 15.97 9.39 -21.74
CA PHE A 251 15.48 9.87 -20.45
C PHE A 251 16.59 10.50 -19.62
N VAL A 252 16.24 11.56 -18.90
CA VAL A 252 17.15 12.31 -18.04
C VAL A 252 16.49 12.56 -16.69
N SER A 253 17.20 12.23 -15.59
CA SER A 253 16.87 12.71 -14.25
C SER A 253 17.19 14.18 -14.10
N ASP A 254 16.22 14.93 -13.59
CA ASP A 254 16.26 16.38 -13.46
C ASP A 254 16.03 16.80 -12.02
N PRO A 255 17.04 17.33 -11.31
CA PRO A 255 16.88 17.76 -9.93
C PRO A 255 15.97 18.99 -9.77
N ASN A 256 15.60 19.67 -10.86
CA ASN A 256 14.81 20.89 -10.83
C ASN A 256 13.30 20.62 -10.97
N GLU A 257 12.48 21.61 -10.63
CA GLU A 257 11.06 21.62 -10.96
C GLU A 257 10.84 21.88 -12.45
N TRP A 258 9.74 21.35 -12.99
CA TRP A 258 9.38 21.62 -14.39
C TRP A 258 9.02 23.10 -14.60
N PRO A 259 9.67 23.81 -15.55
CA PRO A 259 9.58 25.28 -15.67
C PRO A 259 8.16 25.83 -15.91
N ASN A 260 7.36 25.13 -16.72
CA ASN A 260 6.02 25.57 -17.10
C ASN A 260 5.01 24.46 -16.88
N ARG A 261 4.19 24.56 -15.83
CA ARG A 261 3.16 23.55 -15.53
C ARG A 261 2.01 23.50 -16.54
N GLY A 262 1.84 24.51 -17.39
CA GLY A 262 0.83 24.53 -18.46
C GLY A 262 1.18 23.66 -19.67
N SER A 263 2.48 23.50 -19.95
CA SER A 263 2.98 22.67 -21.06
C SER A 263 3.87 21.55 -20.54
N LEU A 264 3.53 20.31 -20.87
CA LEU A 264 4.37 19.14 -20.53
C LEU A 264 5.50 18.93 -21.53
N VAL A 265 5.52 19.74 -22.60
CA VAL A 265 6.47 19.66 -23.70
C VAL A 265 7.14 21.01 -23.88
N GLN A 266 8.45 21.01 -24.07
CA GLN A 266 9.24 22.22 -24.34
C GLN A 266 10.14 21.95 -25.53
N PRO A 267 10.36 22.93 -26.43
CA PRO A 267 11.34 22.78 -27.50
C PRO A 267 12.73 22.62 -26.89
N ALA A 268 13.58 21.82 -27.53
CA ALA A 268 14.96 21.64 -27.14
C ALA A 268 15.85 21.38 -28.35
N THR A 269 17.09 21.86 -28.32
CA THR A 269 17.99 21.66 -29.46
C THR A 269 18.68 20.31 -29.39
N LYS A 270 19.16 19.82 -30.53
CA LYS A 270 20.00 18.61 -30.56
C LYS A 270 21.23 18.74 -29.67
N GLU A 271 21.87 19.91 -29.62
CA GLU A 271 23.05 20.16 -28.79
C GLU A 271 22.74 20.02 -27.31
N GLN A 272 21.54 20.45 -26.87
CA GLN A 272 21.10 20.26 -25.48
C GLN A 272 20.91 18.77 -25.16
N ALA A 273 20.32 18.00 -26.07
CA ALA A 273 20.19 16.55 -25.89
C ALA A 273 21.57 15.87 -25.82
N LEU A 274 22.51 16.25 -26.68
CA LEU A 274 23.88 15.71 -26.65
C LEU A 274 24.64 16.09 -25.36
N GLU A 275 24.48 17.32 -24.87
CA GLU A 275 25.09 17.74 -23.59
C GLU A 275 24.47 16.99 -22.40
N ASP A 276 23.15 16.78 -22.38
CA ASP A 276 22.49 15.99 -21.33
C ASP A 276 22.96 14.53 -21.31
N PHE A 277 23.40 13.99 -22.45
CA PHE A 277 23.96 12.64 -22.57
C PHE A 277 25.49 12.59 -22.53
N LYS A 278 26.15 13.70 -22.18
CA LYS A 278 27.60 13.70 -21.94
C LYS A 278 27.98 12.67 -20.87
N GLY A 279 28.98 11.85 -21.18
CA GLY A 279 29.41 10.72 -20.37
C GLY A 279 28.85 9.37 -20.82
N PHE A 280 27.87 9.35 -21.74
CA PHE A 280 27.50 8.14 -22.46
C PHE A 280 28.49 7.82 -23.60
N GLY A 281 28.53 6.55 -23.99
CA GLY A 281 29.40 6.05 -25.04
C GLY A 281 28.94 6.41 -26.45
N PRO A 282 29.82 6.19 -27.46
CA PRO A 282 29.58 6.57 -28.85
C PRO A 282 28.32 5.93 -29.45
N ASN A 283 27.94 4.71 -29.02
CA ASN A 283 26.73 4.04 -29.51
C ASN A 283 25.47 4.88 -29.26
N VAL A 284 25.34 5.47 -28.06
CA VAL A 284 24.16 6.26 -27.69
C VAL A 284 24.23 7.67 -28.29
N LEU A 285 25.40 8.31 -28.26
CA LEU A 285 25.58 9.66 -28.82
C LEU A 285 25.32 9.69 -30.33
N ASN A 286 25.79 8.68 -31.08
CA ASN A 286 25.56 8.59 -32.52
C ASN A 286 24.06 8.41 -32.85
N LEU A 287 23.32 7.64 -32.05
CA LEU A 287 21.87 7.51 -32.24
C LEU A 287 21.13 8.84 -32.04
N ILE A 288 21.49 9.60 -31.00
CA ILE A 288 20.91 10.92 -30.74
C ILE A 288 21.24 11.86 -31.92
N ASP A 289 22.45 11.79 -32.46
CA ASP A 289 22.88 12.62 -33.59
C ASP A 289 22.17 12.28 -34.92
N LYS A 290 21.85 11.00 -35.17
CA LYS A 290 21.12 10.56 -36.38
C LYS A 290 19.65 11.07 -36.44
N ILE A 291 19.09 11.55 -35.33
CA ILE A 291 17.74 12.13 -35.34
C ILE A 291 17.75 13.45 -36.11
N LYS A 292 16.85 13.60 -37.09
CA LYS A 292 16.79 14.78 -37.95
C LYS A 292 16.03 15.91 -37.27
N GLY A 293 16.62 17.11 -37.27
CA GLY A 293 16.05 18.31 -36.66
C GLY A 293 16.31 18.42 -35.15
N ASP A 294 15.66 19.40 -34.54
CA ASP A 294 15.66 19.63 -33.10
C ASP A 294 14.65 18.70 -32.39
N PHE A 295 14.77 18.64 -31.07
CA PHE A 295 13.95 17.81 -30.20
C PHE A 295 12.86 18.62 -29.48
N ASP A 296 12.00 17.86 -28.81
CA ASP A 296 11.23 18.34 -27.68
C ASP A 296 11.69 17.62 -26.40
N LYS A 297 11.75 18.35 -25.28
CA LYS A 297 11.79 17.80 -23.93
C LYS A 297 10.37 17.52 -23.46
N TRP A 298 10.10 16.25 -23.19
CA TRP A 298 8.84 15.76 -22.65
C TRP A 298 8.97 15.55 -21.15
N GLY A 299 8.44 16.46 -20.35
CA GLY A 299 8.38 16.28 -18.90
C GLY A 299 7.51 15.09 -18.55
N LEU A 300 8.00 14.22 -17.66
CA LEU A 300 7.27 13.03 -17.23
C LEU A 300 6.51 13.32 -15.94
N PHE A 301 5.18 13.20 -16.00
CA PHE A 301 4.27 13.46 -14.89
C PHE A 301 3.48 12.21 -14.56
N ASP A 302 3.13 12.02 -13.30
CA ASP A 302 2.33 10.88 -12.84
C ASP A 302 1.50 11.20 -11.59
N LEU A 303 0.78 10.20 -11.09
CA LEU A 303 0.00 10.25 -9.86
C LEU A 303 0.67 9.53 -8.67
N ALA A 304 1.98 9.27 -8.71
CA ALA A 304 2.65 8.54 -7.63
C ALA A 304 2.62 9.31 -6.30
N ASP A 305 2.85 10.64 -6.32
CA ASP A 305 2.91 11.42 -5.08
C ASP A 305 1.52 11.69 -4.49
N ASN A 306 0.50 11.80 -5.35
CA ASN A 306 -0.87 12.14 -4.97
C ASN A 306 -1.86 11.23 -5.71
N PRO A 307 -1.89 9.93 -5.38
CA PRO A 307 -2.82 8.99 -6.01
C PRO A 307 -4.25 9.39 -5.68
N VAL A 308 -5.17 9.11 -6.60
CA VAL A 308 -6.59 9.44 -6.42
C VAL A 308 -7.21 8.54 -5.35
N SER A 309 -7.88 9.10 -4.34
CA SER A 309 -8.41 8.30 -3.22
C SER A 309 -9.59 7.39 -3.61
N SER A 310 -10.24 7.68 -4.73
CA SER A 310 -11.31 6.90 -5.35
C SER A 310 -11.34 7.21 -6.84
N PHE A 311 -11.57 6.20 -7.67
CA PHE A 311 -11.81 6.36 -9.10
C PHE A 311 -13.24 6.76 -9.42
N CYS A 312 -14.16 6.72 -8.44
CA CYS A 312 -15.54 7.12 -8.65
C CYS A 312 -16.04 8.15 -7.65
N LYS A 313 -17.01 8.97 -8.08
CA LYS A 313 -17.80 9.88 -7.25
C LYS A 313 -19.21 9.96 -7.82
N GLY A 314 -20.17 9.37 -7.12
CA GLY A 314 -21.54 9.21 -7.64
C GLY A 314 -21.48 8.50 -9.00
N ARG A 315 -22.08 9.12 -10.02
CA ARG A 315 -22.09 8.63 -11.40
C ARG A 315 -20.96 9.17 -12.28
N ILE A 316 -19.83 9.56 -11.69
CA ILE A 316 -18.58 9.87 -12.40
C ILE A 316 -17.56 8.77 -12.10
N CYS A 317 -16.92 8.21 -13.14
CA CYS A 317 -15.85 7.21 -13.01
C CYS A 317 -14.62 7.63 -13.83
N LEU A 318 -13.43 7.59 -13.24
CA LEU A 318 -12.15 7.86 -13.88
C LEU A 318 -11.57 6.55 -14.43
N VAL A 319 -11.02 6.58 -15.64
CA VAL A 319 -10.52 5.38 -16.34
C VAL A 319 -9.19 5.69 -17.05
N GLY A 320 -8.22 4.79 -16.96
CA GLY A 320 -6.90 4.95 -17.58
C GLY A 320 -6.06 6.07 -16.95
N ASP A 321 -5.31 6.82 -17.77
CA ASP A 321 -4.44 7.92 -17.29
C ASP A 321 -5.19 9.01 -16.50
N ALA A 322 -6.52 9.13 -16.67
CA ALA A 322 -7.32 10.01 -15.82
C ALA A 322 -7.33 9.55 -14.35
N ALA A 323 -7.24 8.24 -14.10
CA ALA A 323 -7.24 7.61 -12.78
C ALA A 323 -5.82 7.32 -12.24
N HIS A 324 -4.88 6.93 -13.10
CA HIS A 324 -3.59 6.35 -12.66
C HIS A 324 -2.40 6.62 -13.58
N ALA A 325 -2.38 7.79 -14.24
CA ALA A 325 -1.24 8.21 -15.07
C ALA A 325 0.12 7.88 -14.42
N SER A 326 1.00 7.26 -15.20
CA SER A 326 2.30 6.75 -14.77
C SER A 326 3.42 7.22 -15.70
N THR A 327 4.65 7.20 -15.21
CA THR A 327 5.82 7.30 -16.08
C THR A 327 5.96 6.05 -16.96
N PRO A 328 6.64 6.09 -18.11
CA PRO A 328 6.55 5.02 -19.10
C PRO A 328 7.57 3.88 -18.91
N HIS A 329 8.27 3.80 -17.78
CA HIS A 329 9.44 2.92 -17.60
C HIS A 329 9.10 1.41 -17.59
N HIS A 330 7.87 1.04 -17.24
CA HIS A 330 7.39 -0.34 -17.44
C HIS A 330 6.86 -0.62 -18.86
N GLY A 331 6.63 0.42 -19.67
CA GLY A 331 5.91 0.31 -20.94
C GLY A 331 4.46 -0.21 -20.80
N ALA A 332 3.86 -0.10 -19.62
CA ALA A 332 2.61 -0.80 -19.29
C ALA A 332 1.37 0.09 -19.16
N GLY A 333 1.50 1.42 -19.23
CA GLY A 333 0.38 2.34 -19.01
C GLY A 333 -0.82 2.10 -19.93
N ALA A 334 -0.57 1.90 -21.23
CA ALA A 334 -1.64 1.56 -22.17
C ALA A 334 -2.27 0.20 -21.86
N GLY A 335 -1.50 -0.80 -21.43
CA GLY A 335 -2.01 -2.10 -21.01
C GLY A 335 -2.97 -1.99 -19.82
N PHE A 336 -2.61 -1.21 -18.80
CA PHE A 336 -3.47 -0.95 -17.63
C PHE A 336 -4.75 -0.19 -18.02
N CYS A 337 -4.65 0.78 -18.92
CA CYS A 337 -5.85 1.43 -19.47
C CYS A 337 -6.80 0.43 -20.16
N LEU A 338 -6.26 -0.57 -20.87
CA LEU A 338 -7.06 -1.60 -21.52
C LEU A 338 -7.65 -2.58 -20.50
N GLU A 339 -6.91 -2.96 -19.45
CA GLU A 339 -7.42 -3.75 -18.33
C GLU A 339 -8.63 -3.06 -17.66
N ASP A 340 -8.59 -1.74 -17.49
CA ASP A 340 -9.72 -0.97 -16.97
C ASP A 340 -10.94 -1.08 -17.88
N CYS A 341 -10.74 -0.88 -19.19
CA CYS A 341 -11.81 -0.98 -20.17
C CYS A 341 -12.46 -2.36 -20.14
N ALA A 342 -11.65 -3.42 -20.08
CA ALA A 342 -12.13 -4.80 -20.01
C ALA A 342 -12.94 -5.06 -18.73
N THR A 343 -12.44 -4.56 -17.60
CA THR A 343 -13.06 -4.76 -16.28
C THR A 343 -14.36 -3.97 -16.17
N LEU A 344 -14.32 -2.66 -16.43
CA LEU A 344 -15.47 -1.78 -16.33
C LEU A 344 -16.57 -2.18 -17.31
N ALA A 345 -16.23 -2.49 -18.57
CA ALA A 345 -17.23 -2.95 -19.53
C ALA A 345 -17.87 -4.27 -19.09
N SER A 346 -17.11 -5.17 -18.46
CA SER A 346 -17.65 -6.46 -17.99
C SER A 346 -18.52 -6.33 -16.73
N ILE A 347 -18.24 -5.35 -15.85
CA ILE A 347 -19.10 -4.99 -14.71
C ILE A 347 -20.42 -4.38 -15.23
N LEU A 348 -20.35 -3.43 -16.16
CA LEU A 348 -21.53 -2.74 -16.70
C LEU A 348 -22.45 -3.64 -17.54
N ASP A 349 -21.88 -4.71 -18.12
CA ASP A 349 -22.62 -5.74 -18.87
C ASP A 349 -23.44 -6.66 -17.95
N ASP A 350 -23.04 -6.79 -16.68
CA ASP A 350 -23.60 -7.78 -15.75
C ASP A 350 -25.13 -7.67 -15.62
N ASP A 351 -25.81 -8.81 -15.50
CA ASP A 351 -27.27 -8.90 -15.43
C ASP A 351 -27.85 -8.23 -14.18
N SER A 352 -27.04 -7.96 -13.15
CA SER A 352 -27.47 -7.16 -12.02
C SER A 352 -27.57 -5.67 -12.34
N VAL A 353 -26.83 -5.14 -13.31
CA VAL A 353 -26.85 -3.72 -13.70
C VAL A 353 -27.96 -3.49 -14.72
N GLN A 354 -29.11 -2.96 -14.27
CA GLN A 354 -30.34 -2.88 -15.06
C GLN A 354 -30.86 -1.45 -15.24
N SER A 355 -30.29 -0.46 -14.56
CA SER A 355 -30.78 0.91 -14.55
C SER A 355 -29.68 1.93 -14.28
N ALA A 356 -29.95 3.22 -14.56
CA ALA A 356 -29.04 4.30 -14.25
C ALA A 356 -28.69 4.42 -12.75
N SER A 357 -29.60 4.02 -11.85
CA SER A 357 -29.35 3.98 -10.41
C SER A 357 -28.33 2.93 -9.98
N ASP A 358 -28.12 1.89 -10.78
CA ASP A 358 -27.15 0.83 -10.49
C ASP A 358 -25.70 1.27 -10.80
N LEU A 359 -25.50 2.33 -11.59
CA LEU A 359 -24.19 2.74 -12.11
C LEU A 359 -23.21 3.17 -11.03
N GLU A 360 -23.68 3.82 -9.97
CA GLU A 360 -22.80 4.20 -8.86
C GLU A 360 -22.23 2.96 -8.15
N VAL A 361 -23.06 1.95 -7.93
CA VAL A 361 -22.63 0.68 -7.32
C VAL A 361 -21.65 -0.06 -8.23
N ALA A 362 -21.92 -0.06 -9.54
CA ALA A 362 -21.00 -0.61 -10.53
C ALA A 362 -19.62 0.08 -10.51
N PHE A 363 -19.58 1.41 -10.43
CA PHE A 363 -18.32 2.16 -10.36
C PHE A 363 -17.58 1.95 -9.04
N GLN A 364 -18.29 1.79 -7.92
CA GLN A 364 -17.67 1.45 -6.64
C GLN A 364 -17.01 0.07 -6.68
N SER A 365 -17.61 -0.89 -7.39
CA SER A 365 -17.00 -2.20 -7.58
C SER A 365 -15.76 -2.13 -8.47
N PHE A 366 -15.82 -1.36 -9.55
CA PHE A 366 -14.65 -1.08 -10.38
C PHE A 366 -13.50 -0.45 -9.57
N ASP A 367 -13.78 0.61 -8.78
CA ASP A 367 -12.77 1.24 -7.90
C ASP A 367 -12.13 0.23 -6.96
N ALA A 368 -12.95 -0.57 -6.26
CA ALA A 368 -12.48 -1.49 -5.24
C ALA A 368 -11.53 -2.57 -5.80
N ASN A 369 -11.75 -3.01 -7.04
CA ASN A 369 -11.02 -4.14 -7.64
C ASN A 369 -9.86 -3.70 -8.54
N ARG A 370 -9.82 -2.44 -8.98
CA ARG A 370 -8.77 -1.93 -9.87
C ARG A 370 -7.77 -1.01 -9.17
N ARG A 371 -8.22 -0.21 -8.22
CA ARG A 371 -7.44 0.92 -7.69
C ARG A 371 -6.10 0.52 -7.09
N GLU A 372 -6.02 -0.60 -6.36
CA GLU A 372 -4.75 -1.05 -5.77
C GLU A 372 -3.71 -1.39 -6.86
N ARG A 373 -4.10 -2.21 -7.83
CA ARG A 373 -3.25 -2.61 -8.96
C ARG A 373 -2.84 -1.38 -9.78
N ASP A 374 -3.77 -0.49 -10.07
CA ASP A 374 -3.51 0.70 -10.87
C ASP A 374 -2.58 1.68 -10.16
N GLN A 375 -2.66 1.79 -8.84
CA GLN A 375 -1.78 2.64 -8.04
C GLN A 375 -0.40 2.04 -7.80
N TRP A 376 -0.22 0.72 -7.98
CA TRP A 376 1.10 0.09 -7.99
C TRP A 376 1.94 0.57 -9.18
N LEU A 377 1.33 0.76 -10.35
CA LEU A 377 2.02 1.10 -11.59
C LEU A 377 2.88 2.38 -11.51
N PRO A 378 2.35 3.56 -11.12
CA PRO A 378 3.15 4.79 -11.06
C PRO A 378 4.31 4.67 -10.06
N GLN A 379 4.13 3.97 -8.94
CA GLN A 379 5.20 3.73 -7.97
C GLN A 379 6.29 2.82 -8.54
N SER A 380 5.89 1.68 -9.08
CA SER A 380 6.81 0.70 -9.66
C SER A 380 7.57 1.29 -10.85
N SER A 381 6.90 2.11 -11.66
CA SER A 381 7.52 2.77 -12.82
C SER A 381 8.60 3.78 -12.42
N ARG A 382 8.39 4.56 -11.34
CA ARG A 382 9.45 5.42 -10.80
C ARG A 382 10.64 4.61 -10.28
N ARG A 383 10.40 3.44 -9.68
CA ARG A 383 11.48 2.54 -9.26
C ARG A 383 12.25 1.98 -10.46
N ALA A 384 11.57 1.49 -11.49
CA ALA A 384 12.19 1.00 -12.71
C ALA A 384 13.11 2.07 -13.34
N ALA A 385 12.65 3.32 -13.41
CA ALA A 385 13.46 4.45 -13.86
C ALA A 385 14.77 4.59 -13.06
N ASN A 386 14.68 4.56 -11.72
CA ASN A 386 15.85 4.68 -10.86
C ASN A 386 16.82 3.50 -11.00
N ILE A 387 16.31 2.31 -11.31
CA ILE A 387 17.15 1.14 -11.60
C ILE A 387 17.90 1.32 -12.92
N TYR A 388 17.19 1.72 -13.99
CA TYR A 388 17.78 1.96 -15.32
C TYR A 388 18.85 3.06 -15.29
N GLU A 389 18.70 4.01 -14.38
CA GLU A 389 19.57 5.17 -14.23
C GLU A 389 20.67 4.98 -13.15
N TRP A 390 20.84 3.76 -12.63
CA TRP A 390 21.80 3.42 -11.56
C TRP A 390 21.67 4.28 -10.28
N ARG A 391 20.45 4.74 -10.00
CA ARG A 391 20.09 5.53 -8.82
C ARG A 391 19.54 4.69 -7.66
N SER A 392 19.38 3.38 -7.85
CA SER A 392 18.96 2.46 -6.80
C SER A 392 20.12 2.16 -5.84
N SER A 393 20.12 2.81 -4.67
CA SER A 393 21.11 2.52 -3.61
C SER A 393 20.94 1.12 -3.02
N GLU A 394 19.71 0.57 -3.04
CA GLU A 394 19.40 -0.78 -2.55
C GLU A 394 20.02 -1.88 -3.42
N LEU A 395 19.93 -1.73 -4.75
CA LEU A 395 20.37 -2.77 -5.69
C LEU A 395 21.80 -2.54 -6.21
N GLY A 396 22.32 -1.31 -6.10
CA GLY A 396 23.63 -0.95 -6.62
C GLY A 396 23.73 -1.24 -8.13
N ARG A 397 24.77 -1.98 -8.53
CA ARG A 397 24.99 -2.46 -9.90
C ARG A 397 25.13 -3.99 -9.97
N ASP A 398 24.45 -4.70 -9.07
CA ASP A 398 24.34 -6.15 -9.15
C ASP A 398 23.31 -6.51 -10.24
N TYR A 399 23.82 -6.87 -11.42
CA TYR A 399 22.97 -7.06 -12.60
C TYR A 399 22.10 -8.31 -12.55
N ASP A 400 22.49 -9.33 -11.78
CA ASP A 400 21.64 -10.51 -11.58
C ASP A 400 20.44 -10.16 -10.69
N VAL A 401 20.67 -9.40 -9.62
CA VAL A 401 19.61 -8.91 -8.74
C VAL A 401 18.71 -7.90 -9.45
N ILE A 402 19.29 -6.96 -10.21
CA ILE A 402 18.53 -6.00 -11.02
C ILE A 402 17.66 -6.73 -12.04
N ARG A 403 18.22 -7.72 -12.74
CA ARG A 403 17.50 -8.55 -13.69
C ARG A 403 16.31 -9.23 -13.02
N GLN A 404 16.51 -9.81 -11.84
CA GLN A 404 15.43 -10.48 -11.11
C GLN A 404 14.34 -9.50 -10.64
N ASP A 405 14.68 -8.32 -10.09
CA ASP A 405 13.67 -7.30 -9.71
C ASP A 405 12.84 -6.85 -10.91
N ILE A 406 13.46 -6.68 -12.09
CA ILE A 406 12.75 -6.35 -13.33
C ILE A 406 11.83 -7.51 -13.75
N ILE A 407 12.31 -8.75 -13.73
CA ILE A 407 11.51 -9.94 -14.06
C ILE A 407 10.29 -10.04 -13.16
N ASP A 408 10.45 -9.89 -11.85
CA ASP A 408 9.36 -10.01 -10.88
C ASP A 408 8.29 -8.93 -11.08
N ARG A 409 8.71 -7.68 -11.36
CA ARG A 409 7.78 -6.58 -11.66
C ARG A 409 7.06 -6.79 -12.98
N GLN A 410 7.77 -7.25 -14.00
CA GLN A 410 7.14 -7.55 -15.29
C GLN A 410 6.23 -8.76 -15.21
N ALA A 411 6.53 -9.74 -14.36
CA ALA A 411 5.62 -10.83 -14.05
C ALA A 411 4.31 -10.29 -13.42
N TYR A 412 4.38 -9.33 -12.49
CA TYR A 412 3.18 -8.68 -11.94
C TYR A 412 2.33 -7.98 -13.03
N VAL A 413 2.96 -7.39 -14.04
CA VAL A 413 2.27 -6.79 -15.19
C VAL A 413 1.69 -7.87 -16.10
N TRP A 414 2.52 -8.77 -16.63
CA TRP A 414 2.22 -9.68 -17.72
C TRP A 414 1.41 -10.91 -17.30
N ASN A 415 1.53 -11.35 -16.06
CA ASN A 415 0.94 -12.60 -15.57
C ASN A 415 -0.39 -12.40 -14.86
N VAL A 416 -0.99 -11.21 -14.94
CA VAL A 416 -2.31 -10.98 -14.37
C VAL A 416 -3.33 -11.95 -14.96
N ASP A 417 -4.09 -12.60 -14.08
CA ASP A 417 -5.26 -13.36 -14.47
C ASP A 417 -6.45 -12.41 -14.59
N LEU A 418 -6.61 -11.86 -15.79
CA LEU A 418 -7.61 -10.83 -16.05
C LEU A 418 -9.04 -11.37 -15.95
N ASP A 419 -9.26 -12.63 -16.32
CA ASP A 419 -10.57 -13.28 -16.20
C ASP A 419 -10.96 -13.46 -14.73
N LYS A 420 -10.01 -13.93 -13.90
CA LYS A 420 -10.22 -14.03 -12.46
C LYS A 420 -10.51 -12.68 -11.82
N MET A 421 -9.73 -11.65 -12.15
CA MET A 421 -9.93 -10.30 -11.60
C MET A 421 -11.32 -9.73 -11.99
N ILE A 422 -11.80 -10.02 -13.20
CA ILE A 422 -13.15 -9.65 -13.63
C ILE A 422 -14.22 -10.46 -12.87
N ALA A 423 -13.97 -11.74 -12.60
CA ALA A 423 -14.88 -12.56 -11.81
C ALA A 423 -15.02 -12.02 -10.39
N GLU A 424 -13.91 -11.72 -9.72
CA GLU A 424 -13.87 -11.10 -8.39
C GLU A 424 -14.60 -9.75 -8.37
N ALA A 425 -14.42 -8.93 -9.41
CA ALA A 425 -15.16 -7.68 -9.53
C ALA A 425 -16.67 -7.89 -9.70
N ARG A 426 -17.10 -8.93 -10.43
CA ARG A 426 -18.53 -9.27 -10.56
C ARG A 426 -19.11 -9.85 -9.27
N GLU A 427 -18.33 -10.59 -8.50
CA GLU A 427 -18.73 -11.07 -7.18
C GLU A 427 -18.92 -9.90 -6.20
N ASP A 428 -17.96 -8.98 -6.13
CA ASP A 428 -18.08 -7.75 -5.33
C ASP A 428 -19.26 -6.88 -5.79
N LEU A 429 -19.51 -6.78 -7.10
CA LEU A 429 -20.72 -6.14 -7.65
C LEU A 429 -22.00 -6.80 -7.12
N ALA A 430 -22.11 -8.13 -7.22
CA ALA A 430 -23.30 -8.86 -6.80
C ALA A 430 -23.58 -8.68 -5.30
N GLU A 431 -22.54 -8.68 -4.47
CA GLU A 431 -22.65 -8.39 -3.05
C GLU A 431 -23.16 -6.97 -2.79
N ARG A 432 -22.62 -5.96 -3.50
CA ARG A 432 -23.05 -4.56 -3.33
C ARG A 432 -24.48 -4.34 -3.82
N MET A 433 -24.85 -4.94 -4.95
CA MET A 433 -26.20 -4.87 -5.50
C MET A 433 -27.24 -5.49 -4.56
N THR A 434 -26.87 -6.57 -3.87
CA THR A 434 -27.73 -7.17 -2.85
C THR A 434 -27.97 -6.20 -1.69
N ARG A 435 -26.89 -5.60 -1.16
CA ARG A 435 -26.97 -4.62 -0.06
C ARG A 435 -27.72 -3.35 -0.46
N SER A 436 -27.59 -2.87 -1.70
CA SER A 436 -28.26 -1.65 -2.16
C SER A 436 -29.76 -1.84 -2.42
N ARG A 437 -30.22 -3.09 -2.59
CA ARG A 437 -31.62 -3.44 -2.83
C ARG A 437 -32.37 -3.86 -1.56
N GLU A 438 -31.68 -4.04 -0.44
CA GLU A 438 -32.33 -4.22 0.85
C GLU A 438 -33.10 -2.94 1.23
N PRO A 439 -34.39 -3.03 1.59
CA PRO A 439 -35.13 -1.86 2.04
C PRO A 439 -34.45 -1.29 3.28
N PRO A 440 -34.35 0.04 3.42
CA PRO A 440 -33.82 0.65 4.64
C PRO A 440 -34.59 0.10 5.83
N THR A 441 -33.89 -0.51 6.77
CA THR A 441 -34.48 -0.98 8.02
C THR A 441 -35.17 0.20 8.67
N LEU A 442 -36.50 0.13 8.77
CA LEU A 442 -37.33 1.12 9.46
C LEU A 442 -36.78 1.26 10.88
N VAL A 443 -36.08 2.36 11.14
CA VAL A 443 -35.84 2.83 12.51
C VAL A 443 -37.23 3.07 13.10
N PRO A 444 -37.62 2.41 14.21
CA PRO A 444 -38.91 2.66 14.83
C PRO A 444 -39.01 4.14 15.20
N SER A 445 -40.03 4.81 14.70
CA SER A 445 -40.36 6.19 15.10
C SER A 445 -40.52 6.24 16.62
N VAL A 446 -39.69 7.06 17.27
CA VAL A 446 -39.82 7.38 18.68
C VAL A 446 -41.23 7.95 18.92
N PRO A 447 -42.03 7.43 19.88
CA PRO A 447 -43.34 7.98 20.17
C PRO A 447 -43.24 9.43 20.63
N SER A 448 -44.00 10.30 19.98
CA SER A 448 -44.19 11.69 20.38
C SER A 448 -44.96 11.74 21.70
N ASN A 449 -44.24 11.76 22.83
CA ASN A 449 -44.78 12.13 24.14
C ASN A 449 -43.64 12.62 25.05
N VAL A 450 -43.20 13.87 24.87
CA VAL A 450 -42.60 14.65 25.94
C VAL A 450 -43.23 16.05 25.91
N GLN A 451 -43.96 16.35 26.99
CA GLN A 451 -44.59 17.63 27.25
C GLN A 451 -43.54 18.74 27.32
N ALA A 452 -43.90 19.89 26.74
CA ALA A 452 -43.13 21.12 26.78
C ALA A 452 -42.93 21.62 28.22
N VAL A 453 -41.67 21.88 28.58
CA VAL A 453 -41.31 22.76 29.70
C VAL A 453 -40.57 23.96 29.11
N SER A 454 -41.13 25.14 29.38
CA SER A 454 -40.77 26.46 28.87
C SER A 454 -39.55 27.08 29.58
N SER A 455 -38.61 27.64 28.82
CA SER A 455 -37.87 28.86 29.18
C SER A 455 -37.07 29.44 28.01
N PRO A 456 -36.74 30.75 28.01
CA PRO A 456 -37.04 31.64 26.89
C PRO A 456 -35.87 31.98 25.97
N ALA A 457 -36.21 32.33 24.73
CA ALA A 457 -35.32 32.84 23.70
C ALA A 457 -34.87 34.30 23.94
N PRO A 458 -33.63 34.69 23.60
CA PRO A 458 -33.28 36.08 23.41
C PRO A 458 -33.61 36.55 21.99
N ARG A 459 -34.37 37.64 21.91
CA ARG A 459 -34.68 38.41 20.70
C ARG A 459 -33.42 39.13 20.20
N ILE A 460 -33.16 39.02 18.89
CA ILE A 460 -32.21 39.89 18.17
C ILE A 460 -33.04 41.01 17.52
N LEU A 461 -32.76 42.26 17.89
CA LEU A 461 -33.12 43.46 17.12
C LEU A 461 -31.92 44.42 17.11
N ALA A 462 -31.76 45.03 15.95
CA ALA A 462 -30.63 45.79 15.42
C ALA A 462 -30.33 47.11 16.14
N HIS A 463 -29.10 47.62 15.98
CA HIS A 463 -28.79 48.99 15.52
C HIS A 463 -27.31 49.12 15.07
N LEU A 464 -27.10 49.73 13.90
CA LEU A 464 -25.82 50.09 13.26
C LEU A 464 -25.22 51.39 13.85
N PRO A 465 -23.94 51.71 13.57
CA PRO A 465 -23.63 52.82 12.65
C PRO A 465 -22.41 52.57 11.69
N PRO A 466 -22.15 53.46 10.70
CA PRO A 466 -21.75 53.06 9.33
C PRO A 466 -20.39 53.58 8.80
N ASN A 467 -20.13 53.22 7.53
CA ASN A 467 -19.17 53.75 6.51
C ASN A 467 -17.74 53.15 6.58
N TRP A 468 -17.12 52.66 5.49
CA TRP A 468 -16.82 53.36 4.22
C TRP A 468 -16.63 52.40 3.03
N HIS A 469 -16.81 52.98 1.82
CA HIS A 469 -16.83 52.36 0.49
C HIS A 469 -15.47 51.95 -0.13
N LEU A 470 -15.56 50.97 -1.03
CA LEU A 470 -14.64 50.54 -2.10
C LEU A 470 -14.15 51.66 -3.02
N ILE A 471 -12.88 51.62 -3.48
CA ILE A 471 -12.45 51.95 -4.87
C ILE A 471 -11.19 51.12 -5.28
N TYR A 472 -11.24 50.58 -6.50
CA TYR A 472 -10.19 49.91 -7.30
C TYR A 472 -9.05 50.85 -7.75
N ALA A 473 -7.84 50.32 -7.97
CA ALA A 473 -7.04 50.43 -9.22
C ALA A 473 -5.51 50.36 -8.97
N ASP A 474 -4.86 49.44 -9.70
CA ASP A 474 -3.43 49.49 -10.09
C ASP A 474 -3.27 50.54 -11.21
N PRO A 475 -2.16 51.30 -11.31
CA PRO A 475 -0.99 50.83 -12.09
C PRO A 475 0.39 51.27 -11.54
N SER A 476 1.42 50.44 -11.75
CA SER A 476 2.86 50.81 -11.74
C SER A 476 3.18 52.00 -12.70
N PRO A 477 4.31 52.78 -12.59
CA PRO A 477 5.70 52.28 -12.73
C PRO A 477 6.90 53.09 -12.11
N ARG A 478 8.10 52.45 -12.12
CA ARG A 478 9.51 52.95 -12.28
C ARG A 478 10.28 53.77 -11.20
N SER A 479 11.50 53.23 -10.90
CA SER A 479 12.84 53.88 -10.70
C SER A 479 13.08 54.73 -9.42
N ALA A 480 14.23 54.81 -8.72
CA ALA A 480 15.65 54.51 -9.02
C ALA A 480 16.53 54.40 -7.73
N GLN A 481 17.66 53.67 -7.85
CA GLN A 481 19.04 53.87 -7.29
C GLN A 481 19.30 53.98 -5.76
N ILE A 482 20.05 53.06 -5.07
CA ILE A 482 21.52 52.77 -5.04
C ILE A 482 22.33 53.84 -4.24
N PRO A 483 23.42 53.56 -3.45
CA PRO A 483 24.40 52.45 -3.53
C PRO A 483 24.93 51.77 -2.23
N PHE A 484 25.55 50.62 -2.53
CA PHE A 484 26.64 49.79 -1.93
C PHE A 484 27.95 50.55 -1.57
N PRO A 485 28.99 49.98 -0.89
CA PRO A 485 29.71 48.73 -1.28
C PRO A 485 30.32 47.84 -0.15
N HIS A 486 30.38 46.49 -0.38
CA HIS A 486 31.56 45.62 -0.60
C HIS A 486 32.61 45.58 0.54
N THR A 487 33.25 44.47 0.97
CA THR A 487 33.60 43.16 0.36
C THR A 487 34.21 42.25 1.46
N THR A 488 33.98 40.91 1.36
CA THR A 488 34.89 39.74 1.49
C THR A 488 36.31 39.87 2.11
N LEU A 489 37.01 38.86 2.69
CA LEU A 489 36.99 37.38 2.69
C LEU A 489 38.05 36.84 3.71
N ARG A 490 37.87 35.59 4.15
CA ARG A 490 38.89 34.52 4.44
C ARG A 490 39.72 34.48 5.75
N SER A 491 39.29 33.54 6.60
CA SER A 491 39.99 32.32 7.12
C SER A 491 41.36 32.44 7.80
N ILE A 492 41.50 31.79 8.98
CA ILE A 492 42.66 30.98 9.41
C ILE A 492 42.25 30.06 10.60
N ILE A 493 42.90 28.89 10.61
CA ILE A 493 42.72 27.66 11.41
C ILE A 493 43.54 27.75 12.74
N ILE A 494 43.58 26.64 13.49
CA ILE A 494 44.47 26.21 14.60
C ILE A 494 43.81 26.39 15.99
N GLY A 495 43.71 25.43 16.90
CA GLY A 495 44.22 24.06 17.04
C GLY A 495 43.96 23.60 18.49
N SER A 496 43.77 22.30 18.71
CA SER A 496 43.65 21.64 20.04
C SER A 496 45.05 21.48 20.70
N PRO A 497 45.31 20.71 21.81
CA PRO A 497 44.45 20.09 22.84
C PRO A 497 45.08 20.07 24.30
N LEU A 498 44.46 19.27 25.21
CA LEU A 498 45.02 18.49 26.36
C LEU A 498 45.19 19.08 27.79
N ARG A 499 44.44 18.42 28.72
CA ARG A 499 44.84 17.71 29.97
C ARG A 499 44.98 18.40 31.35
N SER A 500 44.26 17.80 32.30
CA SER A 500 44.65 17.39 33.69
C SER A 500 44.84 18.49 34.76
N ALA A 501 44.52 18.35 36.06
CA ALA A 501 44.05 17.27 36.94
C ALA A 501 43.50 17.84 38.29
N ARG A 502 42.66 17.04 38.97
CA ARG A 502 42.34 16.86 40.42
C ARG A 502 42.81 17.91 41.46
N LEU A 503 41.92 18.24 42.42
CA LEU A 503 42.02 17.92 43.87
C LEU A 503 40.90 18.59 44.72
N LEU A 504 40.31 17.83 45.65
CA LEU A 504 39.51 18.24 46.84
C LEU A 504 40.45 18.90 47.90
N PRO A 505 40.04 19.51 49.06
CA PRO A 505 38.79 19.31 49.86
C PRO A 505 38.21 20.53 50.66
N PHE A 506 37.03 20.28 51.25
CA PHE A 506 36.43 20.70 52.55
C PHE A 506 36.30 22.17 53.06
N THR A 507 35.10 22.36 53.64
CA THR A 507 34.36 23.45 54.34
C THR A 507 35.06 24.24 55.46
N PRO A 508 34.45 25.36 55.93
CA PRO A 508 33.75 25.31 57.24
C PRO A 508 32.40 26.06 57.32
N VAL A 509 31.74 25.87 58.48
CA VAL A 509 30.33 26.12 58.86
C VAL A 509 30.19 27.29 59.86
N THR A 510 29.06 28.00 59.86
CA THR A 510 28.41 28.67 61.01
C THR A 510 26.87 28.65 60.80
N ALA A 511 26.07 27.88 61.55
CA ALA A 511 25.38 28.14 62.84
C ALA A 511 24.34 29.29 62.79
N PHE A 512 23.11 29.27 63.33
CA PHE A 512 22.19 28.32 63.99
C PHE A 512 20.85 29.11 64.18
N HIS A 513 19.66 28.49 64.13
CA HIS A 513 18.55 28.71 65.09
C HIS A 513 17.44 27.66 64.91
N LYS A 514 16.92 27.15 66.04
CA LYS A 514 15.96 26.04 66.17
C LYS A 514 14.53 26.56 66.35
N THR A 515 13.56 25.88 65.75
CA THR A 515 12.28 25.57 66.43
C THR A 515 11.59 24.34 65.81
N LYS A 516 10.98 23.51 66.67
CA LYS A 516 10.35 22.21 66.41
C LYS A 516 8.83 22.35 66.11
N MET A 517 8.26 21.26 65.57
CA MET A 517 6.82 20.87 65.41
C MET A 517 6.22 21.22 64.04
N ARG A 518 5.46 20.34 63.34
CA ARG A 518 5.00 18.96 63.58
C ARG A 518 4.76 18.31 62.20
N TRP A 519 5.29 17.10 62.01
CA TRP A 519 5.10 16.24 60.83
C TRP A 519 3.70 15.59 60.78
N SER A 520 2.64 16.38 60.67
CA SER A 520 1.27 15.83 60.56
C SER A 520 0.33 16.59 59.62
N GLN A 521 0.84 17.52 58.81
CA GLN A 521 0.03 18.24 57.81
C GLN A 521 0.62 18.24 56.38
N LEU A 522 1.77 17.59 56.16
CA LEU A 522 2.39 17.46 54.83
C LEU A 522 2.15 16.11 54.13
N VAL A 523 1.38 15.21 54.75
CA VAL A 523 0.95 13.93 54.13
C VAL A 523 -0.42 14.05 53.42
N ALA A 524 -1.16 15.16 53.62
CA ALA A 524 -2.48 15.34 53.00
C ALA A 524 -2.47 16.04 51.64
N ALA A 525 -1.37 16.69 51.23
CA ALA A 525 -1.31 17.50 50.00
C ALA A 525 -0.46 16.88 48.86
N VAL A 526 0.24 15.76 49.11
CA VAL A 526 0.95 14.98 48.08
C VAL A 526 0.23 13.65 47.76
N ALA A 527 -0.83 13.32 48.49
CA ALA A 527 -1.70 12.16 48.22
C ALA A 527 -2.88 12.47 47.27
N ALA A 528 -2.97 13.68 46.71
CA ALA A 528 -4.10 14.12 45.88
C ALA A 528 -3.76 14.29 44.37
N LEU A 529 -2.59 13.85 43.91
CA LEU A 529 -2.24 13.78 42.48
C LEU A 529 -1.70 12.41 42.05
N SER A 530 -1.99 11.36 42.82
CA SER A 530 -2.19 10.05 42.22
C SER A 530 -3.58 10.08 41.59
N SER A 531 -3.66 10.23 40.26
CA SER A 531 -4.88 9.85 39.54
C SER A 531 -5.14 8.39 39.89
N SER A 532 -6.07 8.15 40.81
CA SER A 532 -6.67 6.85 40.98
C SER A 532 -7.22 6.49 39.61
N ALA A 533 -6.61 5.51 38.95
CA ALA A 533 -7.23 4.87 37.80
C ALA A 533 -8.59 4.41 38.30
N GLN A 534 -9.64 5.10 37.87
CA GLN A 534 -11.00 4.73 38.20
C GLN A 534 -11.16 3.29 37.70
N ALA A 535 -11.46 2.36 38.60
CA ALA A 535 -11.69 0.98 38.20
C ALA A 535 -12.83 0.99 37.17
N VAL A 536 -12.53 0.65 35.92
CA VAL A 536 -13.55 0.51 34.88
C VAL A 536 -14.33 -0.74 35.22
N ASP A 537 -15.65 -0.61 35.38
CA ASP A 537 -16.51 -1.74 35.68
C ASP A 537 -16.35 -2.84 34.60
N PRO A 538 -16.30 -4.12 34.98
CA PRO A 538 -16.24 -5.21 34.01
C PRO A 538 -17.39 -5.13 33.02
N LEU A 539 -17.08 -5.19 31.72
CA LEU A 539 -18.10 -5.17 30.68
C LEU A 539 -19.03 -6.40 30.84
N PRO A 540 -20.37 -6.24 30.90
CA PRO A 540 -21.28 -7.38 30.98
C PRO A 540 -21.07 -8.37 29.82
N PHE A 541 -21.30 -9.66 30.06
CA PHE A 541 -21.19 -10.68 29.02
C PHE A 541 -22.57 -10.94 28.39
N PRO A 542 -22.85 -10.48 27.17
CA PRO A 542 -24.13 -10.72 26.52
C PRO A 542 -24.27 -12.20 26.10
N THR A 543 -25.48 -12.74 26.19
CA THR A 543 -25.79 -14.06 25.58
C THR A 543 -25.90 -13.94 24.06
N SER A 544 -26.43 -12.81 23.58
CA SER A 544 -26.53 -12.43 22.17
C SER A 544 -26.70 -10.91 22.09
N CYS A 545 -26.42 -10.31 20.94
CA CYS A 545 -26.66 -8.89 20.70
C CYS A 545 -27.79 -8.66 19.70
N THR A 546 -28.74 -7.80 20.05
CA THR A 546 -29.89 -7.47 19.19
C THR A 546 -29.40 -6.90 17.86
N GLY A 547 -29.91 -7.43 16.75
CA GLY A 547 -29.52 -6.99 15.40
C GLY A 547 -28.19 -7.54 14.90
N VAL A 548 -27.49 -8.36 15.69
CA VAL A 548 -26.27 -9.06 15.26
C VAL A 548 -26.63 -10.47 14.82
N THR A 549 -26.29 -10.81 13.58
CA THR A 549 -26.49 -12.14 13.03
C THR A 549 -25.68 -13.18 13.79
N ALA A 550 -26.15 -14.43 13.77
CA ALA A 550 -25.41 -15.55 14.33
C ALA A 550 -24.02 -15.67 13.67
N THR A 551 -23.11 -16.41 14.30
CA THR A 551 -21.79 -16.68 13.74
C THR A 551 -21.92 -17.37 12.39
N ARG A 552 -21.33 -16.79 11.34
CA ARG A 552 -21.41 -17.34 9.98
C ARG A 552 -20.78 -18.72 9.86
N TYR A 553 -19.77 -18.98 10.67
CA TYR A 553 -18.94 -20.19 10.61
C TYR A 553 -19.12 -21.06 11.85
N GLN A 554 -19.08 -22.38 11.62
CA GLN A 554 -19.07 -23.38 12.69
C GLN A 554 -17.79 -23.26 13.50
N ASN A 555 -17.93 -23.20 14.82
CA ASN A 555 -16.82 -22.98 15.73
C ASN A 555 -16.90 -23.91 16.94
N ARG A 556 -15.76 -24.09 17.61
CA ARG A 556 -15.61 -24.83 18.85
C ARG A 556 -14.96 -23.92 19.88
N VAL A 557 -15.60 -23.80 21.04
CA VAL A 557 -15.10 -23.06 22.20
C VAL A 557 -14.71 -24.07 23.27
N ASP A 558 -13.58 -23.85 23.93
CA ASP A 558 -13.16 -24.68 25.05
C ASP A 558 -14.20 -24.68 26.20
N SER A 559 -14.27 -25.79 26.93
CA SER A 559 -15.24 -25.97 28.01
C SER A 559 -15.15 -24.92 29.12
N GLY A 560 -13.95 -24.37 29.37
CA GLY A 560 -13.73 -23.29 30.35
C GLY A 560 -14.06 -21.89 29.85
N TRP A 561 -14.48 -21.76 28.58
CA TRP A 561 -14.74 -20.49 27.92
C TRP A 561 -16.16 -20.39 27.39
N LYS A 562 -16.63 -19.16 27.22
CA LYS A 562 -17.85 -18.79 26.50
C LYS A 562 -17.54 -17.66 25.51
N MET A 563 -18.30 -17.60 24.41
CA MET A 563 -18.07 -16.65 23.32
C MET A 563 -19.39 -16.12 22.78
N THR A 564 -19.46 -14.82 22.48
CA THR A 564 -20.59 -14.15 21.84
C THR A 564 -20.09 -13.24 20.72
N LYS A 565 -20.74 -13.26 19.55
CA LYS A 565 -20.48 -12.30 18.46
C LYS A 565 -21.11 -10.94 18.81
N LEU A 566 -20.32 -9.88 18.71
CA LEU A 566 -20.73 -8.52 19.05
C LEU A 566 -21.04 -7.65 17.83
N LEU A 567 -20.30 -7.86 16.73
CA LEU A 567 -20.43 -7.06 15.51
C LEU A 567 -20.12 -7.92 14.28
N GLY A 568 -20.77 -7.56 13.17
CA GLY A 568 -20.45 -7.98 11.81
C GLY A 568 -20.51 -6.78 10.86
N GLY A 569 -20.08 -6.95 9.61
CA GLY A 569 -20.09 -5.89 8.58
C GLY A 569 -18.88 -4.95 8.63
N LEU A 570 -17.79 -5.33 9.30
CA LEU A 570 -16.57 -4.53 9.37
C LEU A 570 -15.70 -4.79 8.13
N ARG A 571 -14.91 -3.79 7.72
CA ARG A 571 -13.96 -3.96 6.61
C ARG A 571 -12.61 -4.39 7.17
N GLN A 572 -12.34 -5.69 7.13
CA GLN A 572 -11.07 -6.28 7.58
C GLN A 572 -10.58 -5.73 8.93
N PRO A 573 -11.32 -5.95 10.04
CA PRO A 573 -10.88 -5.52 11.35
C PRO A 573 -9.61 -6.28 11.78
N ARG A 574 -8.47 -5.58 11.86
CA ARG A 574 -7.15 -6.19 12.07
C ARG A 574 -6.60 -6.05 13.48
N THR A 575 -6.95 -4.96 14.18
CA THR A 575 -6.42 -4.66 15.53
C THR A 575 -7.50 -4.07 16.40
N VAL A 576 -7.52 -4.46 17.67
CA VAL A 576 -8.46 -3.96 18.68
C VAL A 576 -7.68 -3.46 19.90
N ILE A 577 -7.95 -2.24 20.34
CA ILE A 577 -7.41 -1.65 21.57
C ILE A 577 -8.52 -0.94 22.35
N TRP A 578 -8.21 -0.44 23.54
CA TRP A 578 -9.16 0.21 24.43
C TRP A 578 -8.64 1.54 24.92
N ASP A 579 -9.56 2.49 25.10
CA ASP A 579 -9.26 3.72 25.82
C ASP A 579 -9.60 3.65 27.32
N PRO A 580 -9.13 4.62 28.13
CA PRO A 580 -9.36 4.60 29.57
C PRO A 580 -10.82 4.73 30.01
N LEU A 581 -11.74 5.10 29.11
CA LEU A 581 -13.18 5.21 29.41
C LEU A 581 -13.95 3.95 28.96
N GLY A 582 -13.25 2.91 28.52
CA GLY A 582 -13.88 1.65 28.09
C GLY A 582 -14.48 1.72 26.69
N ASN A 583 -14.08 2.66 25.84
CA ASN A 583 -14.43 2.60 24.43
C ASN A 583 -13.44 1.68 23.69
N MET A 584 -13.95 0.82 22.81
CA MET A 584 -13.15 -0.09 22.00
C MET A 584 -12.77 0.59 20.68
N LEU A 585 -11.49 0.66 20.36
CA LEU A 585 -10.98 1.18 19.10
C LEU A 585 -10.58 0.01 18.20
N VAL A 586 -11.01 0.07 16.93
CA VAL A 586 -10.76 -0.99 15.95
C VAL A 586 -10.15 -0.40 14.70
N LEU A 587 -9.00 -0.93 14.28
CA LEU A 587 -8.43 -0.64 12.97
C LEU A 587 -9.07 -1.57 11.94
N GLN A 588 -9.70 -0.97 10.94
CA GLN A 588 -10.26 -1.61 9.77
C GLN A 588 -9.34 -1.33 8.58
N ALA A 589 -8.66 -2.36 8.07
CA ALA A 589 -7.74 -2.19 6.95
C ALA A 589 -8.50 -1.59 5.74
N THR A 590 -7.85 -0.68 5.02
CA THR A 590 -8.44 0.05 3.87
C THR A 590 -9.65 0.94 4.20
N ARG A 591 -9.92 1.20 5.49
CA ARG A 591 -10.99 2.11 5.95
C ARG A 591 -10.50 3.13 6.96
N GLY A 592 -9.82 2.69 8.01
CA GLY A 592 -9.25 3.53 9.07
C GLY A 592 -9.60 3.03 10.47
N VAL A 593 -9.72 3.94 11.46
CA VAL A 593 -10.01 3.58 12.86
C VAL A 593 -11.44 3.95 13.25
N SER A 594 -12.19 2.98 13.78
CA SER A 594 -13.51 3.18 14.38
C SER A 594 -13.46 3.03 15.90
N VAL A 595 -14.32 3.77 16.61
CA VAL A 595 -14.58 3.64 18.04
C VAL A 595 -15.96 3.03 18.25
N HIS A 596 -16.06 2.12 19.21
CA HIS A 596 -17.28 1.41 19.58
C HIS A 596 -17.54 1.60 21.08
N THR A 597 -18.77 1.94 21.43
CA THR A 597 -19.23 2.08 22.82
C THR A 597 -20.20 0.95 23.16
N PHE A 598 -20.40 0.68 24.44
CA PHE A 598 -21.20 -0.46 24.90
C PHE A 598 -22.42 -0.03 25.71
N GLY A 599 -23.49 -0.81 25.59
CA GLY A 599 -24.69 -0.70 26.41
C GLY A 599 -24.54 -1.43 27.74
N ALA A 600 -25.54 -1.27 28.62
CA ALA A 600 -25.59 -1.96 29.91
C ALA A 600 -25.77 -3.50 29.78
N ASP A 601 -26.11 -3.99 28.58
CA ASP A 601 -26.20 -5.40 28.24
C ASP A 601 -24.85 -6.00 27.79
N GLY A 602 -23.82 -5.17 27.64
CA GLY A 602 -22.50 -5.58 27.13
C GLY A 602 -22.41 -5.66 25.59
N CYS A 603 -23.47 -5.27 24.88
CA CYS A 603 -23.47 -5.19 23.42
C CYS A 603 -22.99 -3.82 22.93
N VAL A 604 -22.52 -3.77 21.68
CA VAL A 604 -22.12 -2.51 21.07
C VAL A 604 -23.34 -1.62 20.85
N ASN A 605 -23.33 -0.45 21.45
CA ASN A 605 -24.41 0.54 21.41
C ASN A 605 -24.22 1.57 20.29
N SER A 606 -22.98 2.01 20.03
CA SER A 606 -22.68 2.91 18.91
C SER A 606 -21.30 2.64 18.33
N SER A 607 -21.16 2.94 17.03
CA SER A 607 -19.93 2.81 16.27
C SER A 607 -19.68 4.09 15.47
N THR A 608 -18.49 4.68 15.61
CA THR A 608 -18.13 5.95 14.95
C THR A 608 -16.77 5.84 14.30
N GLN A 609 -16.67 6.23 13.02
CA GLN A 609 -15.36 6.36 12.36
C GLN A 609 -14.65 7.61 12.90
N ILE A 610 -13.46 7.46 13.47
CA ILE A 610 -12.69 8.58 14.04
C ILE A 610 -11.49 8.96 13.16
N VAL A 611 -10.92 8.01 12.41
CA VAL A 611 -9.86 8.26 11.43
C VAL A 611 -10.29 7.62 10.12
N THR A 612 -10.35 8.38 9.03
CA THR A 612 -10.55 7.85 7.67
C THR A 612 -9.21 7.87 6.95
N ASN A 613 -8.62 6.69 6.74
CA ASN A 613 -7.36 6.56 6.03
C ASN A 613 -7.29 5.16 5.42
N VAL A 614 -7.40 5.09 4.10
CA VAL A 614 -7.41 3.84 3.33
C VAL A 614 -6.04 3.18 3.21
N GLY A 615 -4.97 3.86 3.64
CA GLY A 615 -3.62 3.29 3.72
C GLY A 615 -3.35 2.54 5.03
N LEU A 616 -4.19 2.69 6.07
CA LEU A 616 -4.02 1.95 7.32
C LEU A 616 -4.29 0.46 7.11
N ASN A 617 -3.45 -0.39 7.71
CA ASN A 617 -3.52 -1.84 7.49
C ASN A 617 -3.50 -2.70 8.76
N HIS A 618 -2.77 -2.32 9.82
CA HIS A 618 -2.63 -3.17 11.00
C HIS A 618 -2.28 -2.41 12.28
N GLY A 619 -1.17 -1.68 12.35
CA GLY A 619 -0.71 -1.10 13.62
C GLY A 619 -1.67 -0.05 14.18
N LEU A 620 -2.06 -0.23 15.44
CA LEU A 620 -2.92 0.67 16.21
C LEU A 620 -2.51 0.57 17.69
N SER A 621 -2.18 1.70 18.33
CA SER A 621 -1.82 1.74 19.75
C SER A 621 -2.23 3.07 20.37
N LEU A 622 -2.49 3.07 21.68
CA LEU A 622 -2.85 4.27 22.44
C LEU A 622 -1.92 4.39 23.65
N THR A 623 -1.54 5.62 24.02
CA THR A 623 -0.78 5.85 25.25
C THR A 623 -1.61 5.52 26.49
N PRO A 624 -1.00 5.09 27.61
CA PRO A 624 -1.74 4.72 28.82
C PRO A 624 -2.61 5.84 29.42
N ASP A 625 -2.26 7.11 29.18
CA ASP A 625 -3.05 8.27 29.59
C ASP A 625 -4.28 8.53 28.68
N GLY A 626 -4.42 7.75 27.60
CA GLY A 626 -5.50 7.86 26.63
C GLY A 626 -5.42 9.09 25.73
N LYS A 627 -4.27 9.76 25.62
CA LYS A 627 -4.17 11.05 24.91
C LYS A 627 -3.54 11.01 23.54
N THR A 628 -2.74 9.99 23.22
CA THR A 628 -2.05 9.92 21.91
C THR A 628 -2.33 8.60 21.23
N LEU A 629 -3.06 8.67 20.12
CA LEU A 629 -3.37 7.53 19.27
C LEU A 629 -2.33 7.41 18.16
N TYR A 630 -1.79 6.22 17.96
CA TYR A 630 -0.86 5.88 16.88
C TYR A 630 -1.50 4.88 15.93
N ALA A 631 -1.28 5.06 14.63
CA ALA A 631 -1.63 4.06 13.63
C ALA A 631 -0.64 4.04 12.46
N SER A 632 -0.51 2.90 11.80
CA SER A 632 0.40 2.71 10.66
C SER A 632 -0.29 2.25 9.38
N SER A 633 0.28 2.73 8.28
CA SER A 633 0.21 2.11 6.95
C SER A 633 1.47 1.28 6.72
N GLN A 634 1.59 0.66 5.55
CA GLN A 634 2.80 -0.06 5.16
C GLN A 634 4.08 0.83 5.15
N THR A 635 3.95 2.12 4.88
CA THR A 635 5.10 3.03 4.64
C THR A 635 5.26 4.14 5.67
N THR A 636 4.25 4.38 6.50
CA THR A 636 4.17 5.57 7.35
C THR A 636 3.37 5.30 8.61
N ALA A 637 3.85 5.83 9.73
CA ALA A 637 3.14 5.87 11.00
C ALA A 637 2.76 7.31 11.37
N TRP A 638 1.56 7.45 11.91
CA TRP A 638 1.00 8.72 12.36
C TRP A 638 0.66 8.69 13.84
N ALA A 639 0.60 9.88 14.43
CA ALA A 639 0.06 10.14 15.74
C ALA A 639 -1.07 11.18 15.66
N TRP A 640 -2.06 11.07 16.55
CA TRP A 640 -3.11 12.05 16.77
C TRP A 640 -3.27 12.31 18.26
N ASP A 641 -3.67 13.53 18.61
CA ASP A 641 -4.23 13.81 19.92
C ASP A 641 -5.63 13.17 19.97
N TYR A 642 -5.88 12.33 20.97
CA TYR A 642 -7.14 11.60 21.17
C TYR A 642 -7.82 12.04 22.46
N ASP A 643 -9.14 12.23 22.37
CA ASP A 643 -9.99 12.52 23.52
C ASP A 643 -11.03 11.40 23.66
N ALA A 644 -10.87 10.58 24.70
CA ALA A 644 -11.75 9.45 24.99
C ALA A 644 -13.20 9.88 25.32
N ALA A 645 -13.40 11.06 25.93
CA ALA A 645 -14.73 11.52 26.32
C ALA A 645 -15.55 11.92 25.10
N THR A 646 -14.91 12.64 24.16
CA THR A 646 -15.57 13.08 22.92
C THR A 646 -15.43 12.07 21.77
N ARG A 647 -14.55 11.07 21.90
CA ARG A 647 -14.18 10.08 20.88
C ARG A 647 -13.73 10.75 19.58
N LYS A 648 -12.88 11.77 19.70
CA LYS A 648 -12.37 12.55 18.57
C LYS A 648 -10.85 12.51 18.53
N VAL A 649 -10.33 12.64 17.33
CA VAL A 649 -8.90 12.82 17.06
C VAL A 649 -8.65 14.21 16.50
N SER A 650 -7.46 14.74 16.75
CA SER A 650 -6.99 16.01 16.17
C SER A 650 -5.47 15.99 15.99
N ASN A 651 -4.91 17.06 15.42
CA ASN A 651 -3.46 17.29 15.35
C ASN A 651 -2.65 16.11 14.78
N GLN A 652 -3.09 15.56 13.64
CA GLN A 652 -2.39 14.48 12.95
C GLN A 652 -0.93 14.87 12.65
N LYS A 653 0.00 14.00 13.01
CA LYS A 653 1.44 14.16 12.75
C LYS A 653 2.01 12.89 12.16
N VAL A 654 2.91 13.02 11.19
CA VAL A 654 3.77 11.90 10.76
C VAL A 654 4.85 11.72 11.81
N VAL A 655 4.97 10.52 12.38
CA VAL A 655 6.00 10.22 13.39
C VAL A 655 7.10 9.32 12.86
N ILE A 656 6.80 8.48 11.87
CA ILE A 656 7.78 7.62 11.20
C ILE A 656 7.41 7.55 9.71
N ARG A 657 8.40 7.66 8.82
CA ARG A 657 8.25 7.60 7.36
C ARG A 657 9.32 6.72 6.73
N GLY A 658 9.11 6.36 5.47
CA GLY A 658 10.05 5.55 4.70
C GLY A 658 10.16 4.13 5.24
N ILE A 659 9.10 3.60 5.85
CA ILE A 659 9.06 2.20 6.24
C ILE A 659 9.04 1.35 4.95
N GLY A 660 9.95 0.39 4.83
CA GLY A 660 10.14 -0.40 3.60
C GLY A 660 8.87 -1.14 3.17
N GLN A 661 8.74 -1.46 1.87
CA GLN A 661 7.63 -2.24 1.32
C GLN A 661 8.09 -3.65 0.92
N GLY A 662 7.19 -4.62 1.03
CA GLY A 662 7.45 -6.04 0.79
C GLY A 662 6.15 -6.86 0.85
N ILE A 663 6.23 -8.17 0.61
CA ILE A 663 5.05 -9.06 0.68
C ILE A 663 4.40 -9.07 2.07
N HIS A 664 5.21 -8.92 3.11
CA HIS A 664 4.73 -8.77 4.48
C HIS A 664 4.43 -7.29 4.75
N SER A 665 3.16 -6.92 4.57
CA SER A 665 2.71 -5.52 4.62
C SER A 665 2.36 -5.02 6.03
N THR A 666 2.20 -5.90 7.01
CA THR A 666 1.86 -5.54 8.39
C THR A 666 2.92 -4.66 9.04
N ARG A 667 2.49 -3.58 9.71
CA ARG A 667 3.36 -2.67 10.49
C ARG A 667 2.87 -2.56 11.93
N THR A 668 2.97 -3.63 12.69
CA THR A 668 2.53 -3.65 14.10
C THR A 668 3.22 -2.56 14.89
N MET A 669 2.44 -1.83 15.69
CA MET A 669 2.91 -0.74 16.53
C MET A 669 2.43 -0.93 17.95
N VAL A 670 3.34 -0.79 18.92
CA VAL A 670 3.02 -0.96 20.35
C VAL A 670 3.67 0.16 21.15
N VAL A 671 2.86 0.93 21.88
CA VAL A 671 3.35 1.84 22.92
C VAL A 671 3.77 1.02 24.14
N VAL A 672 4.95 1.29 24.69
CA VAL A 672 5.42 0.64 25.91
C VAL A 672 4.74 1.28 27.14
N PRO A 673 3.87 0.59 27.89
CA PRO A 673 3.12 1.24 28.97
C PRO A 673 3.98 1.83 30.09
N GLN A 674 5.09 1.18 30.43
CA GLN A 674 6.03 1.60 31.47
C GLN A 674 6.97 2.73 31.00
N ALA A 675 7.08 2.94 29.69
CA ALA A 675 7.82 4.04 29.08
C ALA A 675 7.02 4.59 27.88
N PRO A 676 5.92 5.34 28.13
CA PRO A 676 4.94 5.71 27.08
C PRO A 676 5.48 6.52 25.90
N ASN A 677 6.68 7.09 26.04
CA ASN A 677 7.39 7.75 24.95
C ASN A 677 8.08 6.76 24.01
N ILE A 678 8.21 5.49 24.35
CA ILE A 678 8.80 4.46 23.49
C ILE A 678 7.71 3.73 22.71
N VAL A 679 7.85 3.72 21.39
CA VAL A 679 6.96 2.99 20.48
C VAL A 679 7.76 1.99 19.66
N LEU A 680 7.34 0.73 19.69
CA LEU A 680 7.89 -0.36 18.90
C LEU A 680 7.19 -0.43 17.54
N VAL A 681 7.94 -0.73 16.48
CA VAL A 681 7.42 -0.95 15.13
C VAL A 681 8.06 -2.20 14.51
N ALA A 682 7.24 -3.19 14.19
CA ALA A 682 7.66 -4.39 13.46
C ALA A 682 7.62 -4.17 11.95
N VAL A 683 8.62 -4.72 11.25
CA VAL A 683 8.65 -4.82 9.78
C VAL A 683 9.08 -6.22 9.38
N GLY A 684 8.20 -6.94 8.68
CA GLY A 684 8.51 -8.25 8.10
C GLY A 684 9.47 -8.18 6.92
N SER A 685 9.89 -9.34 6.45
CA SER A 685 10.75 -9.53 5.28
C SER A 685 10.05 -9.19 3.97
N ASN A 686 10.83 -8.97 2.91
CA ASN A 686 10.28 -8.63 1.60
C ASN A 686 9.80 -9.83 0.79
N ASN A 687 10.23 -11.05 1.15
CA ASN A 687 9.86 -12.29 0.48
C ASN A 687 9.97 -13.45 1.47
N ASN A 688 9.54 -14.65 1.06
CA ASN A 688 9.74 -15.89 1.80
C ASN A 688 11.23 -16.17 2.08
N TRP A 689 12.10 -15.80 1.12
CA TRP A 689 13.56 -15.81 1.23
C TRP A 689 14.11 -14.40 1.00
N ASP A 690 14.71 -13.80 2.02
CA ASP A 690 15.21 -12.43 2.01
C ASP A 690 16.60 -12.38 2.65
N TYR A 691 17.60 -12.90 1.95
CA TYR A 691 18.97 -13.03 2.48
C TYR A 691 19.59 -11.72 2.97
N GLN A 692 19.20 -10.59 2.37
CA GLN A 692 19.69 -9.27 2.78
C GLN A 692 19.18 -8.85 4.17
N SER A 693 18.02 -9.35 4.62
CA SER A 693 17.49 -9.06 5.96
C SER A 693 18.29 -9.73 7.08
N GLY A 694 19.27 -10.57 6.75
CA GLY A 694 20.32 -11.01 7.68
C GLY A 694 21.18 -9.84 8.18
N SER A 695 21.04 -8.64 7.62
CA SER A 695 21.61 -7.40 8.14
C SER A 695 20.52 -6.48 8.71
N PRO A 696 20.65 -6.00 9.96
CA PRO A 696 19.68 -5.08 10.57
C PRO A 696 19.65 -3.71 9.85
N ALA A 697 20.69 -3.36 9.09
CA ALA A 697 20.76 -2.11 8.33
C ALA A 697 19.68 -2.00 7.24
N THR A 698 19.11 -3.12 6.81
CA THR A 698 18.02 -3.15 5.82
C THR A 698 16.70 -2.61 6.36
N GLY A 699 16.49 -2.65 7.69
CA GLY A 699 15.23 -2.28 8.30
C GLY A 699 14.06 -3.20 7.94
N ARG A 700 14.32 -4.49 7.67
CA ARG A 700 13.28 -5.49 7.43
C ARG A 700 13.61 -6.80 8.14
N ALA A 701 12.60 -7.64 8.34
CA ALA A 701 12.65 -8.79 9.25
C ALA A 701 13.16 -8.41 10.65
N CYS A 702 12.63 -7.33 11.21
CA CYS A 702 13.13 -6.75 12.45
C CYS A 702 12.10 -5.88 13.18
N ILE A 703 12.38 -5.57 14.45
CA ILE A 703 11.59 -4.63 15.26
C ILE A 703 12.49 -3.48 15.65
N LYS A 704 11.97 -2.25 15.55
CA LYS A 704 12.69 -1.04 15.98
C LYS A 704 11.89 -0.27 17.02
N ALA A 705 12.58 0.37 17.94
CA ALA A 705 12.02 1.25 18.95
C ALA A 705 12.35 2.71 18.63
N PHE A 706 11.37 3.59 18.86
CA PHE A 706 11.47 5.02 18.59
C PHE A 706 11.02 5.83 19.80
N ASP A 707 11.79 6.87 20.15
CA ASP A 707 11.46 7.78 21.25
C ASP A 707 10.59 8.93 20.75
N MET A 708 9.29 8.85 21.01
CA MET A 708 8.27 9.82 20.59
C MET A 708 8.48 11.22 21.20
N SER A 709 9.31 11.36 22.25
CA SER A 709 9.68 12.69 22.77
C SER A 709 10.69 13.44 21.91
N LYS A 710 11.33 12.75 20.95
CA LYS A 710 12.41 13.27 20.10
C LYS A 710 12.08 13.26 18.60
N VAL A 711 10.81 13.14 18.24
CA VAL A 711 10.37 13.08 16.83
C VAL A 711 10.85 14.32 16.08
N PRO A 712 11.66 14.17 15.01
CA PRO A 712 12.13 15.31 14.23
C PRO A 712 10.99 15.91 13.40
N ALA A 713 11.19 17.12 12.89
CA ALA A 713 10.28 17.73 11.93
C ALA A 713 10.11 16.82 10.70
N GLY A 714 8.89 16.38 10.41
CA GLY A 714 8.59 15.44 9.33
C GLY A 714 8.66 13.95 9.69
N GLY A 715 8.95 13.61 10.95
CA GLY A 715 8.99 12.24 11.46
C GLY A 715 10.32 11.53 11.21
N TYR A 716 10.55 10.48 11.99
CA TYR A 716 11.73 9.61 11.86
C TYR A 716 11.82 8.96 10.48
N SER A 717 13.02 8.87 9.93
CA SER A 717 13.35 7.99 8.80
C SER A 717 13.56 6.58 9.33
N TYR A 718 12.69 5.64 8.96
CA TYR A 718 12.66 4.31 9.57
C TYR A 718 14.01 3.58 9.49
N ASN A 719 14.68 3.58 8.34
CA ASN A 719 15.93 2.83 8.18
C ASN A 719 17.10 3.43 8.98
N THR A 720 17.15 4.75 9.15
CA THR A 720 18.30 5.44 9.75
C THR A 720 18.12 5.79 11.22
N ASP A 721 16.89 5.92 11.70
CA ASP A 721 16.58 6.42 13.03
C ASP A 721 16.03 5.31 13.93
N GLY A 722 15.84 5.60 15.23
CA GLY A 722 15.44 4.60 16.22
C GLY A 722 16.57 3.60 16.55
N TYR A 723 16.27 2.62 17.39
CA TYR A 723 17.22 1.56 17.76
C TYR A 723 16.59 0.17 17.63
N GLN A 724 17.45 -0.83 17.51
CA GLN A 724 17.04 -2.21 17.24
C GLN A 724 16.40 -2.86 18.48
N MET A 725 15.37 -3.66 18.23
CA MET A 725 14.69 -4.54 19.19
C MET A 725 14.59 -5.98 18.63
N GLY A 726 15.72 -6.51 18.16
CA GLY A 726 15.82 -7.81 17.50
C GLY A 726 15.69 -7.75 15.98
N TYR A 727 16.49 -8.53 15.27
CA TYR A 727 16.46 -8.69 13.81
C TYR A 727 16.66 -10.15 13.41
N GLY A 728 16.41 -10.48 12.14
CA GLY A 728 16.28 -11.87 11.72
C GLY A 728 14.99 -12.49 12.25
N LEU A 729 13.95 -11.66 12.35
CA LEU A 729 12.59 -12.02 12.71
C LEU A 729 11.74 -12.00 11.41
N ARG A 730 11.52 -13.14 10.73
CA ARG A 730 11.02 -13.18 9.33
C ARG A 730 9.82 -12.30 9.12
N ASN A 731 8.80 -12.46 9.96
CA ASN A 731 7.58 -11.68 9.95
C ASN A 731 6.98 -11.69 11.35
N GLU A 732 7.63 -10.99 12.29
CA GLU A 732 7.10 -10.79 13.64
C GLU A 732 5.85 -9.91 13.57
N VAL A 733 4.67 -10.53 13.60
CA VAL A 733 3.42 -9.80 13.44
C VAL A 733 2.90 -9.34 14.79
N GLY A 734 2.78 -10.24 15.77
CA GLY A 734 2.29 -9.88 17.10
C GLY A 734 3.42 -9.37 17.98
N ILE A 735 3.19 -8.24 18.67
CA ILE A 735 4.05 -7.76 19.76
C ILE A 735 3.16 -7.39 20.94
N THR A 736 3.58 -7.75 22.15
CA THR A 736 2.94 -7.34 23.39
C THR A 736 3.97 -7.06 24.48
N ILE A 737 3.54 -6.35 25.52
CA ILE A 737 4.38 -6.02 26.69
C ILE A 737 3.86 -6.79 27.90
N ASP A 738 4.73 -7.52 28.59
CA ASP A 738 4.38 -8.22 29.81
C ASP A 738 4.20 -7.25 31.00
N PRO A 739 3.64 -7.71 32.14
CA PRO A 739 3.47 -6.83 33.30
C PRO A 739 4.77 -6.30 33.92
N ALA A 740 5.92 -6.92 33.62
CA ALA A 740 7.25 -6.43 34.03
C ALA A 740 7.81 -5.36 33.06
N GLY A 741 7.12 -5.10 31.95
CA GLY A 741 7.49 -4.09 30.96
C GLY A 741 8.39 -4.62 29.85
N HIS A 742 8.52 -5.94 29.68
CA HIS A 742 9.37 -6.53 28.65
C HIS A 742 8.56 -6.94 27.43
N ALA A 743 9.18 -6.82 26.25
CA ALA A 743 8.55 -7.10 24.97
C ALA A 743 8.64 -8.59 24.61
N TRP A 744 7.52 -9.09 24.09
CA TRP A 744 7.34 -10.44 23.56
C TRP A 744 6.70 -10.37 22.19
N GLY A 745 7.14 -11.20 21.26
CA GLY A 745 6.52 -11.26 19.95
C GLY A 745 6.30 -12.68 19.45
N VAL A 746 5.45 -12.78 18.43
CA VAL A 746 5.12 -14.03 17.76
C VAL A 746 5.41 -13.91 16.28
N GLU A 747 6.21 -14.84 15.76
CA GLU A 747 6.70 -14.83 14.39
C GLU A 747 5.85 -15.73 13.49
N ASN A 748 5.52 -15.21 12.30
CA ASN A 748 5.09 -16.01 11.16
C ASN A 748 6.31 -16.41 10.28
N SER A 749 6.74 -17.65 10.42
CA SER A 749 7.92 -18.24 9.80
C SER A 749 7.69 -18.62 8.33
N GLY A 750 8.71 -19.23 7.72
CA GLY A 750 8.79 -19.49 6.28
C GLY A 750 7.87 -20.59 5.75
N ASP A 751 7.60 -20.54 4.44
CA ASP A 751 6.79 -21.52 3.72
C ASP A 751 7.62 -22.26 2.65
N ASP A 752 7.13 -23.38 2.09
CA ASP A 752 7.77 -24.15 1.01
C ASP A 752 9.21 -24.66 1.29
N PHE A 753 9.45 -25.20 2.49
CA PHE A 753 10.80 -25.63 2.91
C PHE A 753 11.20 -27.00 2.36
N ARG A 754 12.35 -27.05 1.68
CA ARG A 754 13.03 -28.29 1.25
C ARG A 754 14.46 -28.36 1.77
N ARG A 755 14.75 -29.26 2.70
CA ARG A 755 16.09 -29.43 3.26
C ARG A 755 17.02 -30.16 2.29
N THR A 756 18.16 -29.57 1.99
CA THR A 756 19.16 -30.11 1.06
C THR A 756 20.48 -30.40 1.76
N VAL A 757 20.82 -31.68 1.90
CA VAL A 757 22.06 -32.14 2.56
C VAL A 757 22.78 -33.13 1.65
N ASN A 758 24.08 -32.95 1.44
CA ASN A 758 24.90 -33.79 0.55
C ASN A 758 24.30 -33.95 -0.87
N GLY A 759 23.66 -32.90 -1.38
CA GLY A 759 23.00 -32.89 -2.70
C GLY A 759 21.60 -33.54 -2.74
N GLN A 760 21.11 -34.10 -1.63
CA GLN A 760 19.78 -34.69 -1.54
C GLN A 760 18.77 -33.68 -0.98
N SER A 761 17.77 -33.31 -1.77
CA SER A 761 16.68 -32.40 -1.39
C SER A 761 15.46 -33.18 -0.90
N THR A 762 15.13 -33.02 0.38
CA THR A 762 13.97 -33.65 1.05
C THR A 762 12.93 -32.60 1.38
N ASP A 763 11.68 -32.91 1.10
CA ASP A 763 10.57 -32.04 1.45
C ASP A 763 10.27 -32.12 2.96
N ILE A 764 10.25 -30.98 3.63
CA ILE A 764 9.96 -30.88 5.06
C ILE A 764 8.86 -29.87 5.39
N HIS A 765 8.27 -29.22 4.38
CA HIS A 765 7.43 -28.04 4.57
C HIS A 765 6.27 -28.31 5.52
N ILE A 766 5.49 -29.39 5.31
CA ILE A 766 4.21 -29.65 6.01
C ILE A 766 4.22 -29.35 7.52
N ASP A 767 5.31 -29.66 8.23
CA ASP A 767 5.44 -29.39 9.67
C ASP A 767 6.76 -28.65 10.01
N ASN A 768 7.40 -27.93 9.08
CA ASN A 768 8.57 -27.08 9.34
C ASN A 768 8.70 -25.91 8.35
N PRO A 769 9.21 -24.74 8.78
CA PRO A 769 9.69 -24.43 10.12
C PRO A 769 8.54 -24.21 11.12
N GLY A 770 8.84 -24.44 12.40
CA GLY A 770 7.96 -24.04 13.48
C GLY A 770 7.85 -22.52 13.57
N GLU A 771 6.67 -22.07 13.99
CA GLU A 771 6.42 -20.67 14.32
C GLU A 771 7.06 -20.35 15.68
N GLU A 772 7.39 -19.09 15.95
CA GLU A 772 8.26 -18.75 17.09
C GLU A 772 7.58 -17.80 18.09
N LEU A 773 7.71 -18.09 19.39
CA LEU A 773 7.44 -17.14 20.47
C LEU A 773 8.77 -16.58 20.98
N ASN A 774 9.01 -15.30 20.68
CA ASN A 774 10.28 -14.64 20.90
C ASN A 774 10.23 -13.69 22.11
N TYR A 775 11.26 -13.79 22.95
CA TYR A 775 11.50 -12.81 24.02
C TYR A 775 12.46 -11.73 23.51
N LEU A 776 11.99 -10.49 23.51
CA LEU A 776 12.70 -9.34 22.92
C LEU A 776 13.38 -8.46 23.99
N GLY A 777 13.02 -8.64 25.26
CA GLY A 777 13.65 -7.98 26.41
C GLY A 777 13.06 -6.62 26.77
N ASP A 778 13.81 -5.85 27.56
CA ASP A 778 13.42 -4.49 27.99
C ASP A 778 13.44 -3.52 26.80
N PRO A 779 12.28 -3.02 26.33
CA PRO A 779 12.18 -2.18 25.15
C PRO A 779 12.78 -0.79 25.33
N THR A 780 13.24 -0.41 26.53
CA THR A 780 13.96 0.84 26.77
C THR A 780 15.46 0.72 26.48
N LYS A 781 15.95 -0.49 26.19
CA LYS A 781 17.35 -0.78 25.89
C LYS A 781 17.47 -1.41 24.50
N PRO A 782 18.51 -1.06 23.71
CA PRO A 782 18.73 -1.72 22.44
C PRO A 782 18.96 -3.22 22.57
N ASN A 783 18.29 -4.00 21.71
CA ASN A 783 18.53 -5.42 21.52
C ASN A 783 19.00 -5.64 20.07
N ASN A 784 20.30 -5.90 19.90
CA ASN A 784 20.93 -6.18 18.61
C ASN A 784 21.14 -7.69 18.38
N ASN A 785 20.35 -8.55 19.04
CA ASN A 785 20.45 -9.98 18.84
C ASN A 785 19.78 -10.40 17.53
N TRP A 786 20.30 -11.47 16.93
CA TRP A 786 19.79 -12.08 15.71
C TRP A 786 18.94 -13.30 16.05
N TYR A 787 17.75 -13.42 15.47
CA TYR A 787 16.76 -14.46 15.76
C TYR A 787 16.73 -15.58 14.71
N GLY A 788 17.59 -15.53 13.69
CA GLY A 788 17.90 -16.69 12.85
C GLY A 788 17.48 -16.55 11.39
N TYR A 789 16.39 -15.85 11.08
CA TYR A 789 16.03 -15.60 9.69
C TYR A 789 17.11 -14.76 8.99
N PRO A 790 17.53 -15.08 7.75
CA PRO A 790 16.91 -16.00 6.78
C PRO A 790 17.58 -17.38 6.67
N THR A 791 18.31 -17.82 7.70
CA THR A 791 19.20 -18.99 7.57
C THR A 791 18.93 -20.07 8.61
N CYS A 792 18.75 -19.69 9.88
CA CYS A 792 18.45 -20.58 11.00
C CYS A 792 16.96 -20.53 11.29
N PHE A 793 16.35 -21.71 11.40
CA PHE A 793 14.92 -21.87 11.59
C PHE A 793 14.64 -22.89 12.70
N THR A 794 13.45 -22.84 13.29
CA THR A 794 13.07 -23.75 14.37
C THR A 794 12.40 -25.02 13.84
N VAL A 795 12.79 -26.18 14.37
CA VAL A 795 12.15 -27.47 14.09
C VAL A 795 10.81 -27.55 14.82
N TRP A 796 9.73 -27.90 14.12
CA TRP A 796 8.49 -28.36 14.73
C TRP A 796 8.32 -29.88 14.55
N GLY A 797 8.19 -30.35 13.30
CA GLY A 797 8.06 -31.76 12.94
C GLY A 797 9.40 -32.45 12.72
N ALA A 798 10.06 -32.87 13.80
CA ALA A 798 11.39 -33.50 13.75
C ALA A 798 11.44 -34.80 12.91
N ASN A 799 10.33 -35.54 12.82
CA ASN A 799 10.21 -36.78 12.04
C ASN A 799 10.35 -36.59 10.52
N LEU A 800 10.16 -35.36 10.01
CA LEU A 800 10.35 -35.05 8.58
C LEU A 800 11.81 -34.80 8.23
N ILE A 801 12.66 -34.46 9.21
CA ILE A 801 14.09 -34.22 9.01
C ILE A 801 14.86 -35.51 9.35
N ARG A 802 15.29 -36.25 8.31
CA ARG A 802 15.81 -37.62 8.47
C ARG A 802 17.34 -37.75 8.44
N ASP A 803 18.03 -36.70 8.01
CA ASP A 803 19.49 -36.69 7.85
C ASP A 803 20.24 -36.44 9.17
N ALA A 804 19.55 -35.99 10.23
CA ALA A 804 20.09 -35.82 11.57
C ALA A 804 19.01 -36.11 12.64
N GLN A 805 19.41 -36.19 13.91
CA GLN A 805 18.49 -36.37 15.03
C GLN A 805 18.11 -35.00 15.59
N PHE A 806 16.87 -34.58 15.35
CA PHE A 806 16.30 -33.35 15.88
C PHE A 806 15.16 -33.63 16.86
N LYS A 807 14.86 -32.64 17.70
CA LYS A 807 13.60 -32.51 18.43
C LYS A 807 12.96 -31.15 18.13
N THR A 808 11.67 -31.00 18.46
CA THR A 808 11.00 -29.70 18.42
C THR A 808 11.79 -28.65 19.19
N GLY A 809 11.87 -27.42 18.68
CA GLY A 809 12.62 -26.33 19.28
C GLY A 809 14.12 -26.31 18.95
N ASP A 810 14.67 -27.38 18.37
CA ASP A 810 16.04 -27.33 17.84
C ASP A 810 16.11 -26.37 16.65
N GLN A 811 17.30 -25.81 16.40
CA GLN A 811 17.56 -24.94 15.25
C GLN A 811 18.16 -25.75 14.11
N PHE A 812 17.73 -25.48 12.88
CA PHE A 812 18.25 -26.11 11.68
C PHE A 812 18.45 -25.10 10.55
N VAL A 813 19.24 -25.48 9.55
CA VAL A 813 19.36 -24.74 8.29
C VAL A 813 18.81 -25.55 7.12
N VAL A 814 18.29 -24.88 6.11
CA VAL A 814 17.74 -25.58 4.93
C VAL A 814 18.84 -26.20 4.08
N THR A 815 19.97 -25.52 3.91
CA THR A 815 21.14 -26.02 3.15
C THR A 815 22.42 -25.75 3.93
N PRO A 816 22.93 -26.72 4.71
CA PRO A 816 24.16 -26.57 5.48
C PRO A 816 25.38 -26.23 4.60
N ASN A 817 26.18 -25.28 5.06
CA ASN A 817 27.45 -24.86 4.45
C ASN A 817 28.51 -24.57 5.53
N ALA A 818 29.69 -24.11 5.10
CA ALA A 818 30.81 -23.83 6.01
C ALA A 818 30.53 -22.70 7.03
N THR A 819 29.68 -21.75 6.69
CA THR A 819 29.33 -20.60 7.55
C THR A 819 28.14 -20.90 8.44
N PHE A 820 27.13 -21.57 7.88
CA PHE A 820 25.87 -21.90 8.54
C PHE A 820 25.54 -23.38 8.37
N ASN A 821 25.56 -24.09 9.47
CA ASN A 821 25.06 -25.45 9.65
C ASN A 821 24.24 -25.52 10.95
N ASP A 822 23.54 -26.63 11.18
CA ASP A 822 22.63 -26.80 12.32
C ASP A 822 23.33 -26.53 13.66
N ALA A 823 24.55 -27.04 13.83
CA ALA A 823 25.35 -26.80 15.04
C ALA A 823 25.76 -25.34 15.20
N SER A 824 26.01 -24.61 14.11
CA SER A 824 26.36 -23.19 14.17
C SER A 824 25.18 -22.27 14.47
N CYS A 825 23.95 -22.70 14.15
CA CYS A 825 22.77 -21.94 14.54
C CYS A 825 22.64 -21.90 16.06
N VAL A 826 22.95 -23.03 16.71
CA VAL A 826 23.09 -23.10 18.17
C VAL A 826 24.19 -22.13 18.62
N GLY A 827 23.78 -21.01 19.22
CA GLY A 827 24.67 -19.96 19.73
C GLY A 827 24.88 -18.76 18.80
N LYS A 828 24.43 -18.81 17.54
CA LYS A 828 24.36 -17.63 16.65
C LYS A 828 22.97 -17.00 16.62
N SER A 829 21.92 -17.81 16.54
CA SER A 829 20.54 -17.34 16.67
C SER A 829 20.10 -17.36 18.13
N VAL A 830 19.22 -16.43 18.49
CA VAL A 830 18.43 -16.51 19.71
C VAL A 830 17.30 -17.49 19.44
N PRO A 831 17.23 -18.63 20.15
CA PRO A 831 16.14 -19.58 19.96
C PRO A 831 14.83 -19.05 20.55
N PRO A 832 13.68 -19.53 20.06
CA PRO A 832 12.39 -19.17 20.62
C PRO A 832 12.24 -19.68 22.06
N ARG A 833 11.42 -18.99 22.85
CA ARG A 833 11.05 -19.45 24.20
C ARG A 833 10.00 -20.54 24.17
N LEU A 834 9.17 -20.57 23.13
CA LEU A 834 8.24 -21.65 22.80
C LEU A 834 8.13 -21.79 21.28
N THR A 835 8.12 -23.02 20.80
CA THR A 835 7.84 -23.31 19.38
C THR A 835 6.35 -23.54 19.20
N LEU A 836 5.77 -22.90 18.19
CA LEU A 836 4.37 -23.05 17.80
C LEU A 836 4.29 -23.88 16.50
N PRO A 837 3.14 -24.52 16.21
CA PRO A 837 3.01 -25.38 15.04
C PRO A 837 3.24 -24.64 13.74
N ALA A 838 4.00 -25.26 12.83
CA ALA A 838 4.30 -24.72 11.51
C ALA A 838 3.03 -24.28 10.75
N HIS A 839 3.18 -23.20 9.97
CA HIS A 839 2.15 -22.63 9.12
C HIS A 839 0.85 -22.30 9.86
N THR A 840 0.94 -21.81 11.10
CA THR A 840 -0.24 -21.34 11.84
C THR A 840 -0.38 -19.83 11.81
N ALA A 841 0.64 -19.11 11.30
CA ALA A 841 0.66 -17.68 11.09
C ALA A 841 0.14 -16.91 12.31
N PRO A 842 0.88 -16.86 13.42
CA PRO A 842 0.47 -16.08 14.58
C PRO A 842 0.48 -14.58 14.26
N ILE A 843 -0.62 -13.87 14.54
CA ILE A 843 -0.82 -12.48 14.08
C ILE A 843 -0.85 -11.46 15.22
N THR A 844 -1.49 -11.78 16.34
CA THR A 844 -1.58 -10.86 17.49
C THR A 844 -1.47 -11.65 18.78
N ASN A 845 -0.87 -11.04 19.79
CA ASN A 845 -0.73 -11.59 21.13
C ASN A 845 -1.08 -10.56 22.21
N ALA A 846 -1.57 -11.04 23.36
CA ALA A 846 -1.79 -10.21 24.54
C ALA A 846 -1.71 -11.05 25.81
N PHE A 847 -1.16 -10.46 26.88
CA PHE A 847 -1.23 -11.04 28.22
C PHE A 847 -2.58 -10.76 28.88
N ASP A 848 -3.04 -11.67 29.74
CA ASP A 848 -4.01 -11.29 30.76
C ASP A 848 -3.38 -10.34 31.80
N LYS A 849 -4.24 -9.73 32.63
CA LYS A 849 -3.87 -8.67 33.57
C LYS A 849 -2.68 -9.01 34.46
N ASP A 850 -2.59 -10.27 34.91
CA ASP A 850 -1.56 -10.73 35.84
C ASP A 850 -0.35 -11.35 35.13
N GLY A 851 -0.37 -11.44 33.79
CA GLY A 851 0.66 -12.12 33.01
C GLY A 851 0.71 -13.63 33.26
N ALA A 852 -0.38 -14.21 33.76
CA ALA A 852 -0.49 -15.64 34.00
C ALA A 852 -0.64 -16.42 32.69
N ASN A 853 -1.20 -15.80 31.65
CA ASN A 853 -1.32 -16.41 30.33
C ASN A 853 -1.13 -15.37 29.22
N MET A 854 -0.54 -15.81 28.11
CA MET A 854 -0.56 -15.11 26.83
C MET A 854 -1.58 -15.74 25.90
N TYR A 855 -2.32 -14.92 25.17
CA TYR A 855 -3.30 -15.35 24.16
C TYR A 855 -2.78 -14.96 22.79
N VAL A 856 -2.93 -15.84 21.80
CA VAL A 856 -2.42 -15.62 20.43
C VAL A 856 -3.48 -15.99 19.40
N THR A 857 -3.71 -15.14 18.41
CA THR A 857 -4.51 -15.46 17.21
C THR A 857 -3.63 -16.18 16.20
N LEU A 858 -4.05 -17.38 15.81
CA LEU A 858 -3.48 -18.16 14.72
C LEU A 858 -4.34 -17.96 13.48
N HIS A 859 -3.73 -17.44 12.43
CA HIS A 859 -4.40 -17.07 11.17
C HIS A 859 -4.41 -18.20 10.14
N GLY A 860 -4.05 -19.42 10.57
CA GLY A 860 -4.18 -20.65 9.81
C GLY A 860 -3.17 -20.81 8.67
N SER A 861 -3.32 -21.92 7.95
CA SER A 861 -2.40 -22.39 6.92
C SER A 861 -3.08 -22.50 5.56
N TRP A 862 -2.37 -22.10 4.51
CA TRP A 862 -2.68 -22.46 3.12
C TRP A 862 -1.77 -23.58 2.59
N ASP A 863 -0.58 -23.73 3.15
CA ASP A 863 0.47 -24.68 2.70
C ASP A 863 0.52 -26.01 3.44
N ARG A 864 -0.22 -26.16 4.53
CA ARG A 864 -0.29 -27.41 5.31
C ARG A 864 -1.51 -28.24 4.93
N GLN A 865 -1.32 -29.56 4.77
CA GLN A 865 -2.40 -30.51 4.51
C GLN A 865 -2.47 -31.60 5.60
N PRO A 866 -3.59 -31.73 6.34
CA PRO A 866 -4.75 -30.84 6.33
C PRO A 866 -4.44 -29.46 6.93
N ALA A 867 -5.20 -28.45 6.53
CA ALA A 867 -5.05 -27.09 7.03
C ALA A 867 -5.17 -27.02 8.56
N SER A 868 -4.37 -26.15 9.19
CA SER A 868 -4.41 -25.93 10.65
C SER A 868 -5.66 -25.16 11.11
N GLY A 869 -6.36 -24.50 10.18
CA GLY A 869 -7.50 -23.63 10.44
C GLY A 869 -7.16 -22.42 11.32
N TYR A 870 -8.18 -21.68 11.74
CA TYR A 870 -8.05 -20.43 12.49
C TYR A 870 -8.41 -20.65 13.95
N SER A 871 -7.65 -20.08 14.88
CA SER A 871 -7.89 -20.29 16.30
C SER A 871 -7.28 -19.21 17.20
N VAL A 872 -7.76 -19.16 18.45
CA VAL A 872 -7.10 -18.49 19.56
C VAL A 872 -6.52 -19.55 20.48
N ILE A 873 -5.24 -19.43 20.79
CA ILE A 873 -4.56 -20.28 21.77
C ILE A 873 -4.26 -19.50 23.06
N GLU A 874 -4.21 -20.22 24.18
CA GLU A 874 -3.75 -19.76 25.49
C GLU A 874 -2.43 -20.48 25.82
N ILE A 875 -1.41 -19.70 26.16
CA ILE A 875 -0.06 -20.13 26.55
C ILE A 875 0.12 -19.77 28.03
N PRO A 876 0.25 -20.75 28.94
CA PRO A 876 0.51 -20.47 30.35
C PRO A 876 1.90 -19.89 30.59
N PHE A 877 1.97 -18.87 31.44
CA PHE A 877 3.19 -18.20 31.88
C PHE A 877 3.33 -18.26 33.40
N THR A 878 4.57 -18.14 33.87
CA THR A 878 4.89 -18.00 35.30
C THR A 878 5.84 -16.84 35.50
N LYS A 879 5.74 -16.21 36.67
CA LYS A 879 6.70 -15.21 37.12
C LYS A 879 7.88 -15.89 37.80
N THR A 880 9.10 -15.57 37.37
CA THR A 880 10.35 -16.09 37.97
C THR A 880 10.66 -15.37 39.29
N ALA A 881 11.66 -15.88 40.03
CA ALA A 881 12.12 -15.27 41.27
C ALA A 881 12.69 -13.85 41.05
N GLU A 882 13.24 -13.59 39.86
CA GLU A 882 13.77 -12.30 39.42
C GLU A 882 12.67 -11.35 38.94
N GLY A 883 11.41 -11.80 38.94
CA GLY A 883 10.25 -11.01 38.55
C GLY A 883 9.99 -10.94 37.04
N LEU A 884 10.70 -11.74 36.24
CA LEU A 884 10.49 -11.89 34.81
C LEU A 884 9.34 -12.86 34.54
N TYR A 885 8.75 -12.81 33.35
CA TYR A 885 7.74 -13.77 32.91
C TYR A 885 8.39 -14.80 31.97
N GLU A 886 8.02 -16.07 32.08
CA GLU A 886 8.47 -17.13 31.18
C GLU A 886 7.32 -18.11 30.88
N PRO A 887 7.25 -18.71 29.68
CA PRO A 887 6.32 -19.80 29.42
C PRO A 887 6.52 -20.93 30.43
N VAL A 888 5.43 -21.52 30.92
CA VAL A 888 5.50 -22.68 31.82
C VAL A 888 6.11 -23.89 31.10
N ALA A 889 5.80 -24.03 29.82
CA ALA A 889 6.34 -25.09 28.98
C ALA A 889 7.73 -24.70 28.43
N LYS A 890 8.57 -25.71 28.22
CA LYS A 890 9.87 -25.54 27.58
C LYS A 890 9.72 -25.31 26.06
N ALA A 891 10.76 -24.76 25.45
CA ALA A 891 10.81 -24.47 24.01
C ALA A 891 10.55 -25.69 23.11
N ASP A 892 10.87 -26.90 23.59
CA ASP A 892 10.68 -28.17 22.89
C ASP A 892 9.31 -28.82 23.10
N SER A 893 8.37 -28.12 23.75
CA SER A 893 7.02 -28.64 24.01
C SER A 893 6.07 -28.45 22.84
N GLN A 894 5.46 -29.54 22.37
CA GLN A 894 4.35 -29.50 21.40
C GLN A 894 2.98 -29.31 22.06
N THR A 895 2.91 -29.28 23.39
CA THR A 895 1.67 -29.16 24.17
C THR A 895 1.72 -27.97 25.14
N GLY A 896 2.58 -26.98 24.86
CA GLY A 896 2.79 -25.81 25.71
C GLY A 896 1.68 -24.75 25.64
N PHE A 897 0.63 -25.03 24.88
CA PHE A 897 -0.50 -24.14 24.64
C PHE A 897 -1.78 -24.97 24.49
N LYS A 898 -2.94 -24.32 24.65
CA LYS A 898 -4.24 -24.94 24.38
C LYS A 898 -5.10 -24.04 23.50
N THR A 899 -5.86 -24.64 22.59
CA THR A 899 -6.86 -23.90 21.80
C THR A 899 -8.07 -23.57 22.68
N ILE A 900 -8.39 -22.29 22.83
CA ILE A 900 -9.56 -21.83 23.60
C ILE A 900 -10.77 -21.56 22.71
N TRP A 901 -10.53 -21.26 21.43
CA TRP A 901 -11.56 -21.05 20.42
C TRP A 901 -10.98 -21.32 19.04
N GLY A 902 -11.73 -21.97 18.16
CA GLY A 902 -11.26 -22.29 16.82
C GLY A 902 -12.36 -22.86 15.94
N ALA A 903 -12.04 -23.09 14.66
CA ALA A 903 -13.00 -23.69 13.75
C ALA A 903 -13.42 -25.08 14.25
N ALA A 904 -14.69 -25.45 14.07
CA ALA A 904 -15.16 -26.77 14.51
C ALA A 904 -14.46 -27.92 13.75
N ASN A 905 -14.13 -27.69 12.49
CA ASN A 905 -13.37 -28.60 11.64
C ASN A 905 -12.20 -27.86 10.95
N PRO A 906 -11.06 -27.64 11.65
CA PRO A 906 -9.95 -26.83 11.14
C PRO A 906 -9.39 -27.30 9.80
N GLY A 907 -9.35 -28.62 9.57
CA GLY A 907 -8.87 -29.22 8.32
C GLY A 907 -9.73 -28.93 7.09
N SER A 908 -10.95 -28.42 7.28
CA SER A 908 -11.83 -27.97 6.20
C SER A 908 -11.73 -26.47 5.90
N CYS A 909 -10.98 -25.72 6.70
CA CYS A 909 -10.77 -24.29 6.46
C CYS A 909 -9.86 -24.12 5.25
N GLN A 910 -10.39 -23.49 4.21
CA GLN A 910 -9.71 -23.17 2.97
C GLN A 910 -9.63 -21.66 2.84
N SER A 911 -8.45 -21.18 2.49
CA SER A 911 -8.23 -19.80 2.06
C SER A 911 -8.81 -19.61 0.66
N MET A 912 -9.60 -18.56 0.45
CA MET A 912 -10.19 -18.19 -0.84
C MET A 912 -9.58 -16.88 -1.31
N GLY A 913 -8.24 -16.81 -1.29
CA GLY A 913 -7.45 -15.60 -1.55
C GLY A 913 -6.88 -14.96 -0.28
N LEU A 914 -6.22 -13.81 -0.42
CA LEU A 914 -5.49 -13.18 0.68
C LEU A 914 -6.38 -12.67 1.81
N GLN A 915 -7.67 -12.49 1.56
CA GLN A 915 -8.58 -11.74 2.44
C GLN A 915 -9.86 -12.51 2.81
N GLN A 916 -10.10 -13.67 2.20
CA GLN A 916 -11.33 -14.45 2.39
C GLN A 916 -11.01 -15.90 2.76
N SER A 917 -11.92 -16.54 3.48
CA SER A 917 -11.88 -17.96 3.82
C SER A 917 -13.30 -18.48 4.00
N ASN A 918 -13.50 -19.79 3.87
CA ASN A 918 -14.74 -20.46 4.26
C ASN A 918 -14.86 -20.66 5.80
N CYS A 919 -13.90 -20.16 6.58
CA CYS A 919 -13.90 -20.04 8.03
C CYS A 919 -13.72 -18.56 8.44
N PHE A 920 -13.88 -18.23 9.72
CA PHE A 920 -13.45 -16.93 10.23
C PHE A 920 -11.92 -16.77 10.06
N ARG A 921 -11.42 -15.54 9.97
CA ARG A 921 -9.99 -15.26 9.78
C ARG A 921 -9.45 -14.42 10.94
N LEU A 922 -9.02 -15.06 12.02
CA LEU A 922 -8.73 -14.35 13.26
C LEU A 922 -7.48 -13.48 13.12
N ALA A 923 -7.63 -12.17 13.33
CA ALA A 923 -6.55 -11.20 13.13
C ALA A 923 -6.12 -10.55 14.45
N GLY A 924 -6.98 -9.75 15.05
CA GLY A 924 -6.68 -8.99 16.26
C GLY A 924 -7.24 -9.61 17.52
N LEU A 925 -6.62 -9.33 18.66
CA LEU A 925 -7.17 -9.63 19.98
C LEU A 925 -6.75 -8.58 21.02
N GLY A 926 -7.56 -8.38 22.06
CA GLY A 926 -7.23 -7.46 23.15
C GLY A 926 -8.19 -7.54 24.33
N TRP A 927 -7.65 -7.45 25.54
CA TRP A 927 -8.44 -7.46 26.78
C TRP A 927 -9.09 -6.11 27.04
N ASP A 928 -10.34 -6.13 27.52
CA ASP A 928 -11.00 -4.93 28.05
C ASP A 928 -10.22 -4.35 29.25
N PRO A 929 -10.42 -3.07 29.61
CA PRO A 929 -9.66 -2.44 30.69
C PRO A 929 -9.77 -3.15 32.05
N ALA A 930 -10.88 -3.87 32.30
CA ALA A 930 -11.06 -4.67 33.51
C ALA A 930 -10.26 -5.99 33.48
N GLY A 931 -9.78 -6.44 32.32
CA GLY A 931 -9.06 -7.71 32.15
C GLY A 931 -9.97 -8.93 32.24
N THR A 932 -11.26 -8.78 31.92
CA THR A 932 -12.29 -9.81 32.10
C THR A 932 -12.94 -10.29 30.80
N ARG A 933 -12.79 -9.53 29.71
CA ARG A 933 -13.32 -9.84 28.38
C ARG A 933 -12.20 -9.75 27.34
N LEU A 934 -12.02 -10.83 26.59
CA LEU A 934 -11.10 -10.85 25.46
C LEU A 934 -11.88 -10.57 24.18
N MET A 935 -11.58 -9.46 23.50
CA MET A 935 -12.11 -9.19 22.17
C MET A 935 -11.22 -9.84 21.14
N VAL A 936 -11.84 -10.43 20.12
CA VAL A 936 -11.13 -11.05 19.00
C VAL A 936 -11.80 -10.65 17.70
N THR A 937 -11.01 -10.26 16.70
CA THR A 937 -11.52 -9.85 15.39
C THR A 937 -11.33 -10.94 14.35
N SER A 938 -12.26 -11.03 13.40
CA SER A 938 -12.13 -11.82 12.18
C SER A 938 -12.05 -10.86 11.00
N ASP A 939 -10.95 -10.85 10.26
CA ASP A 939 -10.73 -9.96 9.12
C ASP A 939 -11.26 -10.50 7.78
N ASN A 940 -12.03 -11.58 7.82
CA ASN A 940 -12.61 -12.19 6.64
C ASN A 940 -13.50 -11.20 5.89
N SER A 941 -13.15 -10.89 4.64
CA SER A 941 -13.86 -9.91 3.80
C SER A 941 -15.35 -10.22 3.58
N ALA A 942 -15.76 -11.48 3.77
CA ALA A 942 -17.15 -11.90 3.65
C ALA A 942 -18.09 -11.30 4.72
N GLU A 943 -17.58 -10.87 5.88
CA GLU A 943 -18.40 -10.21 6.89
C GLU A 943 -17.62 -9.25 7.80
N GLY A 944 -16.38 -9.56 8.17
CA GLY A 944 -15.59 -8.81 9.15
C GLY A 944 -16.28 -8.71 10.51
N GLU A 945 -15.77 -9.44 11.51
CA GLU A 945 -16.53 -9.69 12.74
C GLU A 945 -15.71 -9.34 14.00
N ILE A 946 -16.42 -9.09 15.11
CA ILE A 946 -15.82 -8.98 16.45
C ILE A 946 -16.57 -9.90 17.42
N PHE A 947 -15.80 -10.65 18.20
CA PHE A 947 -16.28 -11.60 19.19
C PHE A 947 -15.77 -11.24 20.58
N MET A 948 -16.59 -11.50 21.59
CA MET A 948 -16.25 -11.39 23.00
C MET A 948 -16.09 -12.78 23.59
N LEU A 949 -14.95 -13.06 24.23
CA LEU A 949 -14.68 -14.27 24.97
C LEU A 949 -14.55 -13.97 26.47
N ALA A 950 -14.99 -14.90 27.31
CA ALA A 950 -14.79 -14.85 28.76
C ALA A 950 -14.62 -16.26 29.36
N LYS A 951 -13.87 -16.34 30.46
CA LYS A 951 -13.81 -17.56 31.29
C LYS A 951 -15.17 -17.80 31.96
N LYS A 952 -15.56 -19.06 32.11
CA LYS A 952 -16.83 -19.48 32.72
C LYS A 952 -16.83 -19.39 34.24
#